data_AF-B9SJX1-F1
#
_entry.id   AF-B9SJX1-F1
#
_cell.length_a   1.000
_cell.length_b   1.000
_cell.length_c   1.000
_cell.angle_alpha   90.00
_cell.angle_beta   90.00
_cell.angle_gamma   90.00
#
_symmetry.space_group_name_H-M   'P 1'
#
loop_
_entity.id
_entity.type
_entity.pdbx_description
1 polymer ?
#
loop_
_entity_poly.entity_id
_entity_poly.type
_entity_poly.pdbx_seq_one_letter_code
_entity_poly.pdbx_strand_id
1 'polypeptide(L)'
;MASGPVIKRSETIAESMPDALRQSRYHMKRCFSSLAASGNRLLKHHNIMEEVEKSIQDKGERKKVLEGLLGYILSSTQEAAVIPPYVAFAVRPNPGFWEYVKVNADDLNVDGISPSEYLQFKEMVFDEKWAKDENALEIDFGAIDFSIPRLNLSSSIGNGMSFISKFMSSNLCGSYSSAKPLLDYLLALNYQGEELMINEKLDTVAKLQKALTGAEDVLSVFSKEAAYKNVQQSLKEMGFEKGWGNTAERVKETMRLLSESLQAPDPAKLELLFSRLPNMFNIVIFSPHGYFGQADVLGLPDTGGQVVYILDQVRALEEELLLRIKQQGLTMKPQILVVTRLIPDAKGTKCNQEVEPIIGTKHSNILRIPFKTEKGVLPQWVSRFDIYPYLEKFAQDAADKVLEHMECKPDLIIGNYSDGNLVATLMANRLGITLGTIAHALEKTKYEDSDAKWKQLDPKYHFSCQFTADMIAMNAADFIITSTYQEIAGSKDRPGQYESHKAFTMPGLCRVVSGVNVFDPKFNIAAPGADQSVYFPYTEKRRRLTSFYPAIEELIYSKEGNDEHIGYLADRKKPIIFSMARLDTVKNITGLTEWYGKNKRLRNLVNLVVVAGFFDPSKSKDREEIAEINKMHALIEKYQLKGQIRWIAAQTDRYRNGELYRCIADTKGAFVQPALYEAFGLTVIEAMNCGLPTFATNQGGPAEIIVDGVSGFHIDPNNGNESSNKIADFFEKCKADPECWNKMSAAGLQRIHECYTWKIYANKVLNMGSVYGFWRQLNKEQKHAKQRYIETFYNLHFRNLVKNVPIASVGPQKQPSSSAGTSKTQEPSPPATTKSSQSQPTPKPKRKEESQKEKPKPETITTRHVI
;
A
#
# COMPACT_ATOMS: atom_id res chain seq x y z
N MET A 1 -9.95 -35.01 8.19
CA MET A 1 -8.52 -35.37 8.02
C MET A 1 -7.86 -35.22 9.37
N ALA A 2 -7.08 -36.21 9.79
CA ALA A 2 -6.53 -36.31 11.14
C ALA A 2 -5.65 -35.10 11.50
N SER A 3 -5.83 -34.57 12.70
CA SER A 3 -5.00 -33.51 13.30
C SER A 3 -3.55 -34.00 13.42
N GLY A 4 -2.65 -33.40 12.63
CA GLY A 4 -1.20 -33.61 12.77
C GLY A 4 -0.70 -33.21 14.16
N PRO A 5 0.52 -33.62 14.55
CA PRO A 5 1.06 -33.34 15.87
C PRO A 5 1.28 -31.84 16.02
N VAL A 6 0.42 -31.21 16.81
CA VAL A 6 0.53 -29.81 17.22
C VAL A 6 1.72 -29.72 18.16
N ILE A 7 2.76 -28.95 17.79
CA ILE A 7 3.78 -28.47 18.73
C ILE A 7 3.01 -27.96 19.95
N LYS A 8 3.26 -28.53 21.14
CA LYS A 8 2.69 -27.96 22.37
C LYS A 8 3.09 -26.50 22.37
N ARG A 9 2.12 -25.59 22.50
CA ARG A 9 2.27 -24.13 22.34
C ARG A 9 3.39 -23.48 23.20
N SER A 10 4.04 -24.24 24.07
CA SER A 10 5.14 -23.89 24.96
C SER A 10 6.54 -24.34 24.50
N GLU A 11 6.67 -25.26 23.54
CA GLU A 11 7.98 -25.78 23.09
C GLU A 11 8.50 -24.97 21.89
N THR A 12 9.73 -24.47 21.99
CA THR A 12 10.41 -23.72 20.90
C THR A 12 10.89 -24.66 19.79
N ILE A 13 11.21 -24.11 18.62
CA ILE A 13 11.85 -24.85 17.53
C ILE A 13 13.21 -25.38 17.98
N ALA A 14 13.97 -24.60 18.76
CA ALA A 14 15.27 -25.03 19.30
C ALA A 14 15.16 -26.26 20.22
N GLU A 15 14.09 -26.35 21.03
CA GLU A 15 13.83 -27.49 21.91
C GLU A 15 13.29 -28.72 21.17
N SER A 16 12.47 -28.51 20.14
CA SER A 16 11.72 -29.58 19.47
C SER A 16 12.42 -30.15 18.24
N MET A 17 13.24 -29.36 17.55
CA MET A 17 14.00 -29.79 16.36
C MET A 17 15.00 -30.94 16.63
N PRO A 18 15.76 -30.99 17.74
CA PRO A 18 16.65 -32.11 18.06
C PRO A 18 15.94 -33.47 18.02
N ASP A 19 14.76 -33.56 18.65
CA ASP A 19 13.99 -34.80 18.68
C ASP A 19 13.39 -35.13 17.31
N ALA A 20 12.96 -34.12 16.55
CA ALA A 20 12.51 -34.29 15.17
C ALA A 20 13.62 -34.84 14.25
N LEU A 21 14.86 -34.34 14.40
CA LEU A 21 16.04 -34.82 13.66
C LEU A 21 16.43 -36.24 14.07
N ARG A 22 16.32 -36.60 15.35
CA ARG A 22 16.62 -37.97 15.84
C ARG A 22 15.73 -39.02 15.18
N GLN A 23 14.44 -38.73 14.96
CA GLN A 23 13.49 -39.65 14.32
C GLN A 23 13.84 -39.97 12.85
N SER A 24 14.61 -39.11 12.18
CA SER A 24 15.00 -39.24 10.77
C SER A 24 16.51 -39.06 10.56
N ARG A 25 17.32 -39.47 11.55
CA ARG A 25 18.74 -39.11 11.68
C ARG A 25 19.57 -39.44 10.43
N TYR A 26 19.36 -40.61 9.83
CA TYR A 26 20.11 -41.04 8.65
C TYR A 26 19.86 -40.11 7.45
N HIS A 27 18.59 -39.86 7.14
CA HIS A 27 18.20 -38.98 6.02
C HIS A 27 18.64 -37.54 6.25
N MET A 28 18.50 -37.04 7.49
CA MET A 28 18.88 -35.67 7.80
C MET A 28 20.38 -35.47 7.80
N LYS A 29 21.17 -36.43 8.29
CA LYS A 29 22.63 -36.34 8.16
C LYS A 29 23.03 -36.22 6.70
N ARG A 30 22.48 -37.07 5.82
CA ARG A 30 22.73 -36.98 4.36
C ARG A 30 22.29 -35.63 3.77
N CYS A 31 21.09 -35.16 4.12
CA CYS A 31 20.54 -33.89 3.64
C CYS A 31 21.42 -32.70 4.04
N PHE A 32 21.73 -32.57 5.33
CA PHE A 32 22.51 -31.46 5.86
C PHE A 32 23.97 -31.51 5.41
N SER A 33 24.58 -32.69 5.31
CA SER A 33 25.93 -32.82 4.73
C SER A 33 25.95 -32.40 3.27
N SER A 34 24.93 -32.74 2.47
CA SER A 34 24.79 -32.28 1.08
C SER A 34 24.63 -30.75 0.99
N LEU A 35 23.82 -30.18 1.89
CA LEU A 35 23.65 -28.73 2.00
C LEU A 35 24.98 -28.03 2.26
N ALA A 36 25.74 -28.51 3.26
CA ALA A 36 27.03 -27.95 3.68
C ALA A 36 28.14 -28.15 2.63
N ALA A 37 28.15 -29.27 1.91
CA ALA A 37 29.14 -29.56 0.87
C ALA A 37 29.13 -28.56 -0.29
N SER A 38 28.02 -27.83 -0.47
CA SER A 38 27.86 -26.84 -1.54
C SER A 38 28.44 -25.45 -1.22
N GLY A 39 29.03 -25.26 -0.03
CA GLY A 39 29.65 -23.99 0.38
C GLY A 39 28.68 -22.90 0.85
N ASN A 40 29.20 -21.68 1.02
CA ASN A 40 28.45 -20.55 1.53
C ASN A 40 27.34 -20.13 0.56
N ARG A 41 26.09 -20.18 1.01
CA ARG A 41 24.93 -19.77 0.20
C ARG A 41 23.70 -19.48 1.04
N LEU A 42 22.81 -18.65 0.49
CA LEU A 42 21.47 -18.44 1.00
C LEU A 42 20.50 -19.33 0.23
N LEU A 43 19.65 -20.06 0.94
CA LEU A 43 18.64 -20.96 0.38
C LEU A 43 17.25 -20.44 0.69
N LYS A 44 16.36 -20.52 -0.29
CA LYS A 44 14.93 -20.26 -0.10
C LYS A 44 14.19 -21.55 0.19
N HIS A 45 12.97 -21.42 0.71
CA HIS A 45 12.09 -22.54 1.03
C HIS A 45 12.08 -23.65 -0.05
N HIS A 46 11.91 -23.29 -1.32
CA HIS A 46 11.87 -24.27 -2.42
C HIS A 46 13.19 -25.05 -2.59
N ASN A 47 14.35 -24.42 -2.37
CA ASN A 47 15.65 -25.10 -2.45
C ASN A 47 15.82 -26.11 -1.30
N ILE A 48 15.34 -25.75 -0.11
CA ILE A 48 15.37 -26.63 1.07
C ILE A 48 14.50 -27.86 0.80
N MET A 49 13.29 -27.66 0.29
CA MET A 49 12.37 -28.75 -0.05
C MET A 49 12.93 -29.65 -1.15
N GLU A 50 13.53 -29.07 -2.20
CA GLU A 50 14.19 -29.84 -3.27
C GLU A 50 15.31 -30.74 -2.73
N GLU A 51 16.11 -30.24 -1.78
CA GLU A 51 17.18 -31.04 -1.16
C GLU A 51 16.64 -32.18 -0.29
N VAL A 52 15.55 -31.93 0.44
CA VAL A 52 14.83 -32.98 1.19
C VAL A 52 14.34 -34.07 0.23
N GLU A 53 13.78 -33.69 -0.91
CA GLU A 53 13.32 -34.63 -1.93
C GLU A 53 14.47 -35.46 -2.53
N LYS A 54 15.64 -34.86 -2.78
CA LYS A 54 16.85 -35.56 -3.26
C LYS A 54 17.43 -36.50 -2.21
N SER A 55 17.31 -36.13 -0.94
CA SER A 55 17.87 -36.88 0.19
C SER A 55 17.01 -38.07 0.60
N ILE A 56 15.69 -37.99 0.42
CA ILE A 56 14.73 -39.04 0.74
C ILE A 56 14.04 -39.52 -0.54
N GLN A 57 14.69 -40.46 -1.23
CA GLN A 57 14.19 -41.01 -2.50
C GLN A 57 12.94 -41.87 -2.32
N ASP A 58 12.79 -42.54 -1.18
CA ASP A 58 11.59 -43.31 -0.87
C ASP A 58 10.40 -42.37 -0.59
N LYS A 59 9.34 -42.52 -1.38
CA LYS A 59 8.16 -41.65 -1.28
C LYS A 59 7.39 -41.84 0.03
N GLY A 60 7.38 -43.04 0.60
CA GLY A 60 6.68 -43.37 1.84
C GLY A 60 7.38 -42.76 3.06
N GLU A 61 8.70 -42.94 3.15
CA GLU A 61 9.54 -42.32 4.19
C GLU A 61 9.51 -40.80 4.08
N ARG A 62 9.63 -40.25 2.86
CA ARG A 62 9.55 -38.81 2.63
C ARG A 62 8.22 -38.25 3.11
N LYS A 63 7.11 -38.91 2.77
CA LYS A 63 5.78 -38.53 3.25
C LYS A 63 5.71 -38.55 4.78
N LYS A 64 6.24 -39.59 5.43
CA LYS A 64 6.27 -39.70 6.90
C LYS A 64 7.06 -38.57 7.56
N VAL A 65 8.19 -38.17 6.98
CA VAL A 65 9.00 -37.04 7.47
C VAL A 65 8.25 -35.71 7.31
N LEU A 66 7.68 -35.49 6.12
CA LEU A 66 6.97 -34.24 5.79
C LEU A 66 5.64 -34.07 6.54
N GLU A 67 4.98 -35.16 6.94
CA GLU A 67 3.79 -35.14 7.79
C GLU A 67 4.10 -34.99 9.29
N GLY A 68 5.37 -35.17 9.68
CA GLY A 68 5.83 -35.06 11.06
C GLY A 68 6.26 -33.64 11.48
N LEU A 69 6.78 -33.52 12.70
CA LEU A 69 7.28 -32.26 13.27
C LEU A 69 8.38 -31.63 12.41
N LEU A 70 9.30 -32.43 11.89
CA LEU A 70 10.37 -31.93 11.03
C LEU A 70 9.82 -31.34 9.72
N GLY A 71 8.82 -31.99 9.12
CA GLY A 71 8.11 -31.46 7.97
C GLY A 71 7.43 -30.12 8.26
N TYR A 72 6.81 -29.98 9.45
CA TYR A 72 6.26 -28.71 9.90
C TYR A 72 7.33 -27.61 10.03
N ILE A 73 8.48 -27.92 10.63
CA ILE A 73 9.60 -26.96 10.78
C ILE A 73 10.08 -26.52 9.39
N LEU A 74 10.39 -27.47 8.52
CA LEU A 74 10.92 -27.19 7.18
C LEU A 74 9.91 -26.46 6.28
N SER A 75 8.62 -26.77 6.40
CA SER A 75 7.54 -26.04 5.70
C SER A 75 7.33 -24.63 6.23
N SER A 76 7.64 -24.39 7.50
CA SER A 76 7.58 -23.05 8.11
C SER A 76 8.87 -22.24 7.92
N THR A 77 9.95 -22.85 7.46
CA THR A 77 11.22 -22.17 7.16
C THR A 77 11.10 -21.30 5.92
N GLN A 78 11.42 -20.02 6.08
CA GLN A 78 11.38 -19.04 4.99
C GLN A 78 12.67 -19.02 4.18
N GLU A 79 13.81 -19.05 4.88
CA GLU A 79 15.14 -19.12 4.29
C GLU A 79 16.14 -19.78 5.25
N ALA A 80 17.26 -20.24 4.70
CA ALA A 80 18.37 -20.77 5.46
C ALA A 80 19.72 -20.27 4.91
N ALA A 81 20.61 -19.83 5.80
CA ALA A 81 21.99 -19.46 5.48
C ALA A 81 22.90 -20.65 5.79
N VAL A 82 23.60 -21.15 4.76
CA VAL A 82 24.56 -22.25 4.89
C VAL A 82 25.95 -21.65 5.02
N ILE A 83 26.62 -21.86 6.15
CA ILE A 83 28.01 -21.51 6.42
C ILE A 83 28.67 -22.73 7.07
N PRO A 84 29.34 -23.60 6.28
CA PRO A 84 29.80 -24.90 6.76
C PRO A 84 30.65 -24.82 8.04
N PRO A 85 30.46 -25.75 9.00
CA PRO A 85 29.57 -26.92 8.96
C PRO A 85 28.10 -26.61 9.33
N TYR A 86 27.73 -25.35 9.51
CA TYR A 86 26.42 -24.96 10.02
C TYR A 86 25.41 -24.60 8.93
N VAL A 87 24.14 -24.90 9.20
CA VAL A 87 22.98 -24.41 8.46
C VAL A 87 22.09 -23.65 9.44
N ALA A 88 21.97 -22.34 9.26
CA ALA A 88 21.12 -21.46 10.08
C ALA A 88 19.77 -21.25 9.40
N PHE A 89 18.67 -21.49 10.11
CA PHE A 89 17.30 -21.42 9.62
C PHE A 89 16.58 -20.22 10.21
N ALA A 90 15.86 -19.48 9.38
CA ALA A 90 14.83 -18.54 9.79
C ALA A 90 13.46 -19.22 9.67
N VAL A 91 12.92 -19.66 10.81
CA VAL A 91 11.66 -20.38 10.89
C VAL A 91 10.55 -19.41 11.29
N ARG A 92 9.45 -19.45 10.56
CA ARG A 92 8.27 -18.61 10.80
C ARG A 92 7.03 -19.49 11.05
N PRO A 93 6.83 -19.99 12.28
CA PRO A 93 5.73 -20.91 12.58
C PRO A 93 4.35 -20.28 12.38
N ASN A 94 4.22 -18.98 12.67
CA ASN A 94 2.97 -18.23 12.60
C ASN A 94 3.25 -16.78 12.17
N PRO A 95 2.26 -16.07 11.62
CA PRO A 95 2.41 -14.66 11.30
C PRO A 95 2.88 -13.81 12.49
N GLY A 96 3.98 -13.09 12.30
CA GLY A 96 4.64 -12.24 13.29
C GLY A 96 5.66 -12.96 14.19
N PHE A 97 5.64 -14.30 14.23
CA PHE A 97 6.51 -15.10 15.08
C PHE A 97 7.67 -15.68 14.26
N TRP A 98 8.88 -15.40 14.71
CA TRP A 98 10.12 -15.82 14.08
C TRP A 98 11.01 -16.45 15.11
N GLU A 99 11.58 -17.60 14.77
CA GLU A 99 12.58 -18.30 15.56
C GLU A 99 13.77 -18.60 14.65
N TYR A 100 14.97 -18.49 15.22
CA TYR A 100 16.20 -18.74 14.48
C TYR A 100 16.96 -19.86 15.17
N VAL A 101 17.40 -20.83 14.38
CA VAL A 101 18.16 -21.98 14.89
C VAL A 101 19.32 -22.27 13.95
N LYS A 102 20.45 -22.73 14.47
CA LYS A 102 21.53 -23.30 13.66
C LYS A 102 21.66 -24.79 13.92
N VAL A 103 21.96 -25.54 12.87
CA VAL A 103 22.19 -26.98 12.92
C VAL A 103 23.59 -27.28 12.42
N ASN A 104 24.36 -28.04 13.17
CA ASN A 104 25.64 -28.57 12.71
C ASN A 104 25.39 -29.79 11.80
N ALA A 105 25.87 -29.74 10.56
CA ALA A 105 25.63 -30.78 9.56
C ALA A 105 26.32 -32.13 9.87
N ASP A 106 27.35 -32.14 10.72
CA ASP A 106 28.15 -33.33 11.01
C ASP A 106 27.52 -34.21 12.10
N ASP A 107 27.01 -33.60 13.16
CA ASP A 107 26.47 -34.28 14.36
C ASP A 107 24.96 -34.08 14.60
N LEU A 108 24.34 -33.13 13.88
CA LEU A 108 22.95 -32.69 13.98
C LEU A 108 22.59 -32.01 15.32
N ASN A 109 23.57 -31.43 16.00
CA ASN A 109 23.30 -30.56 17.15
C ASN A 109 22.58 -29.28 16.68
N VAL A 110 21.59 -28.86 17.47
CA VAL A 110 20.75 -27.68 17.19
C VAL A 110 20.92 -26.68 18.32
N ASP A 111 21.21 -25.44 17.97
CA ASP A 111 21.24 -24.31 18.91
C ASP A 111 20.22 -23.26 18.49
N GLY A 112 19.46 -22.73 19.45
CA GLY A 112 18.70 -21.49 19.25
C GLY A 112 19.66 -20.31 19.11
N ILE A 113 19.42 -19.45 18.14
CA ILE A 113 20.24 -18.25 17.90
C ILE A 113 19.37 -16.99 17.89
N SER A 114 19.97 -15.85 18.16
CA SER A 114 19.34 -14.54 18.10
C SER A 114 19.13 -14.08 16.63
N PRO A 115 18.25 -13.08 16.40
CA PRO A 115 18.14 -12.45 15.09
C PRO A 115 19.46 -11.86 14.60
N SER A 116 20.28 -11.28 15.49
CA SER A 116 21.60 -10.73 15.15
C SER A 116 22.52 -11.83 14.62
N GLU A 117 22.65 -12.94 15.34
CA GLU A 117 23.48 -14.08 14.92
C GLU A 117 23.01 -14.64 13.58
N TYR A 118 21.70 -14.82 13.36
CA TYR A 118 21.19 -15.28 12.06
C TYR A 118 21.56 -14.32 10.93
N LEU A 119 21.45 -13.01 11.16
CA LEU A 119 21.83 -12.00 10.17
C LEU A 119 23.34 -12.02 9.89
N GLN A 120 24.20 -12.28 10.88
CA GLN A 120 25.63 -12.50 10.66
C GLN A 120 25.88 -13.72 9.77
N PHE A 121 25.18 -14.83 9.99
CA PHE A 121 25.24 -16.01 9.10
C PHE A 121 24.85 -15.65 7.67
N LYS A 122 23.79 -14.86 7.49
CA LYS A 122 23.36 -14.37 6.18
C LYS A 122 24.41 -13.45 5.56
N GLU A 123 25.01 -12.55 6.32
CA GLU A 123 26.06 -11.63 5.88
C GLU A 123 27.31 -12.37 5.43
N MET A 124 27.70 -13.46 6.09
CA MET A 124 28.86 -14.28 5.69
C MET A 124 28.79 -14.80 4.23
N VAL A 125 27.59 -14.87 3.64
CA VAL A 125 27.38 -15.23 2.23
C VAL A 125 27.75 -14.09 1.28
N PHE A 126 27.58 -12.83 1.71
CA PHE A 126 27.68 -11.64 0.86
C PHE A 126 28.88 -10.75 1.18
N ASP A 127 29.26 -10.64 2.46
CA ASP A 127 30.32 -9.78 2.97
C ASP A 127 30.86 -10.33 4.31
N GLU A 128 31.85 -11.23 4.22
CA GLU A 128 32.48 -11.87 5.39
C GLU A 128 33.16 -10.88 6.34
N LYS A 129 33.70 -9.77 5.81
CA LYS A 129 34.37 -8.75 6.65
C LYS A 129 33.35 -8.05 7.53
N TRP A 130 32.22 -7.65 6.95
CA TRP A 130 31.14 -7.04 7.71
C TRP A 130 30.53 -7.98 8.75
N ALA A 131 30.32 -9.25 8.38
CA ALA A 131 29.75 -10.25 9.28
C ALA A 131 30.58 -10.47 10.55
N LYS A 132 31.90 -10.31 10.46
CA LYS A 132 32.86 -10.48 11.57
C LYS A 132 33.24 -9.17 12.27
N ASP A 133 32.72 -8.03 11.84
CA ASP A 133 33.02 -6.74 12.45
C ASP A 133 32.20 -6.54 13.73
N GLU A 134 32.89 -6.49 14.88
CA GLU A 134 32.28 -6.22 16.18
C GLU A 134 31.69 -4.81 16.29
N ASN A 135 32.09 -3.89 15.40
CA ASN A 135 31.57 -2.51 15.34
C ASN A 135 30.51 -2.32 14.26
N ALA A 136 30.04 -3.40 13.61
CA ALA A 136 28.96 -3.34 12.64
C ALA A 136 27.72 -2.70 13.28
N LEU A 137 27.19 -1.64 12.64
CA LEU A 137 26.04 -0.90 13.16
C LEU A 137 24.79 -1.80 13.24
N GLU A 138 24.28 -2.01 14.45
CA GLU A 138 22.99 -2.64 14.69
C GLU A 138 21.89 -1.61 14.98
N ILE A 139 20.74 -1.80 14.33
CA ILE A 139 19.54 -0.98 14.51
C ILE A 139 18.49 -1.81 15.25
N ASP A 140 18.12 -1.35 16.44
CA ASP A 140 17.16 -2.00 17.33
C ASP A 140 16.12 -0.99 17.85
N PHE A 141 15.00 -0.88 17.13
CA PHE A 141 13.83 -0.13 17.60
C PHE A 141 13.07 -0.86 18.72
N GLY A 142 13.28 -2.17 18.88
CA GLY A 142 12.62 -2.96 19.93
C GLY A 142 13.11 -2.60 21.33
N ALA A 143 14.39 -2.25 21.46
CA ALA A 143 15.02 -1.83 22.71
C ALA A 143 14.43 -0.53 23.30
N ILE A 144 13.80 0.30 22.46
CA ILE A 144 13.21 1.59 22.87
C ILE A 144 11.68 1.55 23.00
N ASP A 145 11.04 0.40 22.76
CA ASP A 145 9.58 0.20 22.81
C ASP A 145 9.13 -0.55 24.09
N PHE A 146 9.66 -0.19 25.26
CA PHE A 146 9.52 -0.96 26.52
C PHE A 146 8.17 -0.79 27.26
N SER A 147 7.35 0.16 26.87
CA SER A 147 6.14 0.56 27.62
C SER A 147 4.89 0.72 26.76
N ILE A 148 5.00 0.41 25.46
CA ILE A 148 3.86 0.31 24.57
C ILE A 148 3.27 -1.09 24.73
N PRO A 149 1.98 -1.22 25.04
CA PRO A 149 1.34 -2.52 25.12
C PRO A 149 1.33 -3.18 23.74
N ARG A 150 1.53 -4.51 23.71
CA ARG A 150 1.65 -5.27 22.46
C ARG A 150 0.53 -6.28 22.32
N LEU A 151 0.11 -6.49 21.08
CA LEU A 151 -0.76 -7.61 20.73
C LEU A 151 0.07 -8.91 20.73
N ASN A 152 -0.52 -10.03 21.14
CA ASN A 152 0.18 -11.33 21.21
C ASN A 152 -0.50 -12.43 20.39
N LEU A 153 -1.57 -12.08 19.66
CA LEU A 153 -2.33 -13.02 18.82
C LEU A 153 -2.20 -12.57 17.37
N SER A 154 -1.78 -13.47 16.48
CA SER A 154 -1.67 -13.18 15.04
C SER A 154 -3.00 -12.68 14.46
N SER A 155 -4.14 -13.17 14.96
CA SER A 155 -5.49 -12.73 14.56
C SER A 155 -5.82 -11.28 14.93
N SER A 156 -5.05 -10.65 15.82
CA SER A 156 -5.30 -9.28 16.27
C SER A 156 -4.45 -8.24 15.53
N ILE A 157 -3.48 -8.67 14.72
CA ILE A 157 -2.64 -7.77 13.91
C ILE A 157 -3.53 -6.92 12.99
N GLY A 158 -3.22 -5.62 12.89
CA GLY A 158 -3.99 -4.68 12.08
C GLY A 158 -5.28 -4.15 12.75
N ASN A 159 -5.51 -4.45 14.03
CA ASN A 159 -6.61 -3.91 14.83
C ASN A 159 -6.11 -3.02 15.98
N GLY A 160 -5.14 -2.17 15.68
CA GLY A 160 -4.40 -1.37 16.65
C GLY A 160 -5.25 -0.36 17.44
N MET A 161 -6.15 0.36 16.77
CA MET A 161 -7.00 1.38 17.39
C MET A 161 -7.87 0.76 18.50
N SER A 162 -8.53 -0.36 18.22
CA SER A 162 -9.37 -1.06 19.21
C SER A 162 -8.58 -1.54 20.41
N PHE A 163 -7.31 -1.92 20.19
CA PHE A 163 -6.41 -2.29 21.26
C PHE A 163 -6.02 -1.08 22.12
N ILE A 164 -5.61 0.03 21.51
CA ILE A 164 -5.28 1.27 22.23
C ILE A 164 -6.47 1.81 23.01
N SER A 165 -7.69 1.75 22.47
CA SER A 165 -8.90 2.15 23.18
C SER A 165 -9.07 1.39 24.49
N LYS A 166 -8.71 0.10 24.55
CA LYS A 166 -8.72 -0.70 25.79
C LYS A 166 -7.72 -0.18 26.82
N PHE A 167 -6.51 0.16 26.38
CA PHE A 167 -5.50 0.73 27.27
C PHE A 167 -5.86 2.14 27.74
N MET A 168 -6.36 2.99 26.84
CA MET A 168 -6.87 4.30 27.19
C MET A 168 -7.99 4.19 28.23
N SER A 169 -8.95 3.28 28.02
CA SER A 169 -10.03 3.01 28.97
C SER A 169 -9.50 2.64 30.36
N SER A 170 -8.50 1.75 30.41
CA SER A 170 -7.84 1.36 31.66
C SER A 170 -7.08 2.53 32.31
N ASN A 171 -6.39 3.35 31.51
CA ASN A 171 -5.59 4.47 32.01
C ASN A 171 -6.45 5.62 32.55
N LEU A 172 -7.65 5.81 32.00
CA LEU A 172 -8.60 6.83 32.44
C LEU A 172 -9.41 6.36 33.66
N CYS A 173 -9.47 5.05 33.95
CA CYS A 173 -10.24 4.48 35.04
C CYS A 173 -9.60 4.74 36.42
N GLY A 174 -10.43 4.98 37.43
CA GLY A 174 -10.02 4.96 38.85
C GLY A 174 -10.28 6.24 39.63
N SER A 175 -9.79 7.40 39.19
CA SER A 175 -9.84 8.65 39.98
C SER A 175 -9.94 9.92 39.14
N TYR A 176 -10.20 11.07 39.78
CA TYR A 176 -10.16 12.36 39.08
C TYR A 176 -8.79 12.69 38.49
N SER A 177 -7.70 12.16 39.05
CA SER A 177 -6.36 12.38 38.50
C SER A 177 -6.13 11.59 37.21
N SER A 178 -6.70 10.39 37.08
CA SER A 178 -6.58 9.58 35.86
C SER A 178 -7.37 10.15 34.69
N ALA A 179 -8.49 10.84 34.97
CA ALA A 179 -9.31 11.51 33.95
C ALA A 179 -8.79 12.91 33.54
N LYS A 180 -7.82 13.47 34.28
CA LYS A 180 -7.26 14.81 34.00
C LYS A 180 -6.75 14.99 32.57
N PRO A 181 -6.03 14.03 31.94
CA PRO A 181 -5.59 14.19 30.56
C PRO A 181 -6.75 14.39 29.56
N LEU A 182 -7.89 13.72 29.76
CA LEU A 182 -9.07 13.90 28.91
C LEU A 182 -9.69 15.28 29.09
N LEU A 183 -9.73 15.79 30.33
CA LEU A 183 -10.16 17.15 30.59
C LEU A 183 -9.24 18.17 29.92
N ASP A 184 -7.92 18.05 30.15
CA ASP A 184 -6.92 18.95 29.58
C ASP A 184 -6.98 18.92 28.04
N TYR A 185 -7.26 17.76 27.44
CA TYR A 185 -7.50 17.62 26.00
C TYR A 185 -8.73 18.40 25.53
N LEU A 186 -9.86 18.30 26.25
CA LEU A 186 -11.10 18.99 25.90
C LEU A 186 -10.96 20.52 26.02
N LEU A 187 -10.26 21.01 27.06
CA LEU A 187 -9.95 22.44 27.22
C LEU A 187 -9.05 22.99 26.11
N ALA A 188 -8.15 22.15 25.58
CA ALA A 188 -7.24 22.55 24.51
C ALA A 188 -7.88 22.59 23.12
N LEU A 189 -9.12 22.10 22.95
CA LEU A 189 -9.79 22.12 21.66
C LEU A 189 -10.18 23.56 21.29
N ASN A 190 -9.54 24.07 20.24
CA ASN A 190 -9.91 25.32 19.60
C ASN A 190 -9.83 25.19 18.08
N TYR A 191 -10.55 26.06 17.38
CA TYR A 191 -10.35 26.25 15.95
C TYR A 191 -10.40 27.74 15.61
N GLN A 192 -9.32 28.26 15.01
CA GLN A 192 -9.17 29.67 14.61
C GLN A 192 -9.51 30.67 15.74
N GLY A 193 -9.17 30.33 16.99
CA GLY A 193 -9.44 31.18 18.15
C GLY A 193 -10.85 31.05 18.74
N GLU A 194 -11.74 30.24 18.16
CA GLU A 194 -12.98 29.83 18.83
C GLU A 194 -12.71 28.63 19.74
N GLU A 195 -13.00 28.76 21.04
CA GLU A 195 -13.00 27.65 22.00
C GLU A 195 -14.10 26.64 21.64
N LEU A 196 -13.78 25.35 21.76
CA LEU A 196 -14.69 24.25 21.47
C LEU A 196 -14.90 23.38 22.71
N MET A 197 -16.05 22.72 22.78
CA MET A 197 -16.45 21.82 23.85
C MET A 197 -16.61 22.49 25.23
N ILE A 198 -15.53 22.82 25.92
CA ILE A 198 -15.53 23.39 27.28
C ILE A 198 -14.55 24.56 27.39
N ASN A 199 -14.78 25.45 28.35
CA ASN A 199 -13.88 26.56 28.68
C ASN A 199 -13.35 26.46 30.12
N GLU A 200 -12.49 27.40 30.51
CA GLU A 200 -11.80 27.46 31.81
C GLU A 200 -12.74 27.47 33.05
N LYS A 201 -14.05 27.71 32.89
CA LYS A 201 -15.01 27.51 33.99
C LYS A 201 -15.05 26.05 34.48
N LEU A 202 -14.70 25.10 33.61
CA LEU A 202 -14.70 23.65 33.85
C LEU A 202 -13.29 23.06 33.99
N ASP A 203 -12.34 23.82 34.54
CA ASP A 203 -10.91 23.47 34.76
C ASP A 203 -10.59 22.21 35.59
N THR A 204 -11.59 21.52 36.15
CA THR A 204 -11.41 20.34 37.00
C THR A 204 -12.44 19.27 36.69
N VAL A 205 -12.05 17.99 36.82
CA VAL A 205 -12.94 16.85 36.50
C VAL A 205 -14.21 16.89 37.34
N ALA A 206 -14.11 17.31 38.61
CA ALA A 206 -15.27 17.47 39.49
C ALA A 206 -16.25 18.56 39.02
N LYS A 207 -15.75 19.73 38.57
CA LYS A 207 -16.59 20.79 37.99
C LYS A 207 -17.26 20.31 36.71
N LEU A 208 -16.49 19.66 35.83
CA LEU A 208 -17.00 19.11 34.57
C LEU A 208 -18.11 18.08 34.79
N GLN A 209 -17.91 17.09 35.68
CA GLN A 209 -18.94 16.10 36.00
C GLN A 209 -20.20 16.74 36.56
N LYS A 210 -20.07 17.68 37.51
CA LYS A 210 -21.22 18.40 38.06
C LYS A 210 -21.99 19.18 36.99
N ALA A 211 -21.27 19.84 36.08
CA ALA A 211 -21.87 20.58 34.97
C ALA A 211 -22.57 19.66 33.96
N LEU A 212 -21.99 18.49 33.66
CA LEU A 212 -22.60 17.50 32.75
C LEU A 212 -23.92 16.98 33.30
N THR A 213 -24.01 16.69 34.60
CA THR A 213 -25.27 16.28 35.24
C THR A 213 -26.33 17.37 35.13
N GLY A 214 -25.97 18.63 35.43
CA GLY A 214 -26.92 19.75 35.30
C GLY A 214 -27.34 20.04 33.86
N ALA A 215 -26.46 19.82 32.88
CA ALA A 215 -26.78 20.04 31.47
C ALA A 215 -27.83 19.05 30.96
N GLU A 216 -27.85 17.82 31.49
CA GLU A 216 -28.87 16.83 31.13
C GLU A 216 -30.29 17.27 31.53
N ASP A 217 -30.43 17.92 32.69
CA ASP A 217 -31.69 18.50 33.15
C ASP A 217 -32.13 19.65 32.25
N VAL A 218 -31.21 20.57 31.93
CA VAL A 218 -31.49 21.71 31.02
C VAL A 218 -31.96 21.21 29.65
N LEU A 219 -31.27 20.21 29.09
CA LEU A 219 -31.58 19.67 27.76
C LEU A 219 -32.91 18.90 27.73
N SER A 220 -33.36 18.35 28.86
CA SER A 220 -34.61 17.58 28.95
C SER A 220 -35.87 18.41 28.69
N VAL A 221 -35.79 19.74 28.84
CA VAL A 221 -36.90 20.68 28.64
C VAL A 221 -37.17 20.97 27.15
N PHE A 222 -36.18 20.74 26.29
CA PHE A 222 -36.26 21.02 24.86
C PHE A 222 -36.72 19.79 24.06
N SER A 223 -37.33 20.02 22.88
CA SER A 223 -37.61 18.92 21.95
C SER A 223 -36.30 18.31 21.44
N LYS A 224 -36.32 17.02 21.09
CA LYS A 224 -35.13 16.28 20.62
C LYS A 224 -34.47 16.95 19.42
N GLU A 225 -35.29 17.47 18.51
CA GLU A 225 -34.88 18.10 17.25
C GLU A 225 -34.58 19.60 17.41
N ALA A 226 -34.70 20.16 18.62
CA ALA A 226 -34.39 21.57 18.86
C ALA A 226 -32.95 21.89 18.44
N ALA A 227 -32.77 22.92 17.62
CA ALA A 227 -31.47 23.30 17.12
C ALA A 227 -30.56 23.81 18.25
N TYR A 228 -29.24 23.56 18.15
CA TYR A 228 -28.24 23.96 19.17
C TYR A 228 -28.35 25.43 19.60
N LYS A 229 -28.65 26.35 18.66
CA LYS A 229 -28.85 27.78 18.94
C LYS A 229 -29.87 28.07 20.04
N ASN A 230 -30.86 27.20 20.25
CA ASN A 230 -31.91 27.38 21.25
C ASN A 230 -31.42 27.02 22.67
N VAL A 231 -30.42 26.13 22.79
CA VAL A 231 -29.86 25.67 24.07
C VAL A 231 -28.51 26.30 24.39
N GLN A 232 -27.88 26.94 23.39
CA GLN A 232 -26.52 27.48 23.46
C GLN A 232 -26.30 28.43 24.63
N GLN A 233 -27.22 29.37 24.88
CA GLN A 233 -27.04 30.38 25.93
C GLN A 233 -26.93 29.73 27.31
N SER A 234 -27.87 28.83 27.64
CA SER A 234 -27.87 28.10 28.92
C SER A 234 -26.63 27.22 29.09
N LEU A 235 -26.20 26.53 28.03
CA LEU A 235 -24.99 25.70 28.07
C LEU A 235 -23.72 26.55 28.25
N LYS A 236 -23.63 27.70 27.60
CA LYS A 236 -22.49 28.60 27.70
C LYS A 236 -22.33 29.22 29.10
N GLU A 237 -23.44 29.53 29.76
CA GLU A 237 -23.43 29.99 31.15
C GLU A 237 -22.78 28.96 32.08
N MET A 238 -23.01 27.66 31.81
CA MET A 238 -22.44 26.53 32.53
C MET A 238 -20.99 26.18 32.14
N GLY A 239 -20.41 26.82 31.11
CA GLY A 239 -19.04 26.57 30.65
C GLY A 239 -18.91 25.61 29.46
N PHE A 240 -20.02 25.28 28.80
CA PHE A 240 -20.02 24.47 27.58
C PHE A 240 -20.06 25.36 26.32
N GLU A 241 -19.07 25.21 25.46
CA GLU A 241 -18.98 25.88 24.16
C GLU A 241 -19.61 25.05 23.04
N LYS A 242 -19.44 25.44 21.77
CA LYS A 242 -19.98 24.73 20.60
C LYS A 242 -19.28 23.38 20.37
N GLY A 243 -19.90 22.49 19.58
CA GLY A 243 -19.27 21.25 19.11
C GLY A 243 -19.90 19.95 19.63
N TRP A 244 -20.82 20.02 20.58
CA TRP A 244 -21.47 18.84 21.17
C TRP A 244 -22.50 18.15 20.26
N GLY A 245 -23.10 18.91 19.35
CA GLY A 245 -24.20 18.44 18.51
C GLY A 245 -24.99 19.57 17.87
N ASN A 246 -25.65 19.26 16.75
CA ASN A 246 -26.52 20.21 16.04
C ASN A 246 -27.95 20.28 16.59
N THR A 247 -28.38 19.25 17.31
CA THR A 247 -29.70 19.11 17.94
C THR A 247 -29.56 18.84 19.43
N ALA A 248 -30.59 19.17 20.22
CA ALA A 248 -30.59 18.92 21.65
C ALA A 248 -30.37 17.44 22.00
N GLU A 249 -30.95 16.51 21.24
CA GLU A 249 -30.71 15.07 21.43
C GLU A 249 -29.24 14.70 21.20
N ARG A 250 -28.64 15.20 20.11
CA ARG A 250 -27.23 14.92 19.81
C ARG A 250 -26.29 15.48 20.88
N VAL A 251 -26.55 16.70 21.35
CA VAL A 251 -25.79 17.33 22.45
C VAL A 251 -25.88 16.47 23.71
N LYS A 252 -27.11 16.08 24.07
CA LYS A 252 -27.37 15.24 25.26
C LYS A 252 -26.63 13.91 25.17
N GLU A 253 -26.68 13.22 24.03
CA GLU A 253 -25.95 11.96 23.84
C GLU A 253 -24.44 12.14 23.98
N THR A 254 -23.86 13.18 23.39
CA THR A 254 -22.40 13.42 23.45
C THR A 254 -21.96 13.77 24.87
N MET A 255 -22.72 14.60 25.59
CA MET A 255 -22.48 14.91 27.00
C MET A 255 -22.60 13.68 27.88
N ARG A 256 -23.61 12.83 27.64
CA ARG A 256 -23.76 11.55 28.34
C ARG A 256 -22.59 10.61 28.09
N LEU A 257 -22.12 10.49 26.84
CA LEU A 257 -20.95 9.68 26.50
C LEU A 257 -19.69 10.16 27.25
N LEU A 258 -19.48 11.47 27.35
CA LEU A 258 -18.37 12.01 28.14
C LEU A 258 -18.55 11.73 29.63
N SER A 259 -19.74 11.96 30.18
CA SER A 259 -20.04 11.70 31.59
C SER A 259 -19.80 10.24 31.96
N GLU A 260 -20.28 9.30 31.14
CA GLU A 260 -20.03 7.87 31.30
C GLU A 260 -18.54 7.55 31.17
N SER A 261 -17.84 8.15 30.20
CA SER A 261 -16.40 7.94 30.02
C SER A 261 -15.56 8.45 31.19
N LEU A 262 -16.02 9.46 31.93
CA LEU A 262 -15.35 9.97 33.13
C LEU A 262 -15.64 9.13 34.39
N GLN A 263 -16.75 8.37 34.41
CA GLN A 263 -17.17 7.56 35.56
C GLN A 263 -16.75 6.10 35.42
N ALA A 264 -17.03 5.51 34.26
CA ALA A 264 -16.75 4.13 33.92
C ALA A 264 -16.33 4.07 32.44
N PRO A 265 -15.07 4.39 32.13
CA PRO A 265 -14.57 4.34 30.77
C PRO A 265 -14.77 2.94 30.17
N ASP A 266 -15.37 2.90 28.98
CA ASP A 266 -15.52 1.71 28.14
C ASP A 266 -14.85 1.96 26.79
N PRO A 267 -14.12 0.99 26.21
CA PRO A 267 -13.38 1.19 24.96
C PRO A 267 -14.27 1.60 23.78
N ALA A 268 -15.45 0.99 23.62
CA ALA A 268 -16.35 1.30 22.51
C ALA A 268 -16.99 2.68 22.68
N LYS A 269 -17.33 3.05 23.92
CA LYS A 269 -17.85 4.39 24.23
C LYS A 269 -16.80 5.48 24.03
N LEU A 270 -15.53 5.21 24.39
CA LEU A 270 -14.43 6.13 24.13
C LEU A 270 -14.21 6.33 22.62
N GLU A 271 -14.17 5.27 21.83
CA GLU A 271 -14.09 5.39 20.36
C GLU A 271 -15.25 6.22 19.80
N LEU A 272 -16.47 5.96 20.28
CA LEU A 272 -17.64 6.72 19.87
C LEU A 272 -17.53 8.19 20.29
N LEU A 273 -17.05 8.49 21.50
CA LEU A 273 -16.80 9.86 21.96
C LEU A 273 -15.80 10.57 21.03
N PHE A 274 -14.64 9.98 20.78
CA PHE A 274 -13.61 10.57 19.91
C PHE A 274 -14.08 10.73 18.46
N SER A 275 -14.99 9.87 17.97
CA SER A 275 -15.62 10.05 16.66
C SER A 275 -16.57 11.27 16.58
N ARG A 276 -17.04 11.76 17.74
CA ARG A 276 -17.95 12.91 17.85
C ARG A 276 -17.22 14.22 18.16
N LEU A 277 -15.99 14.18 18.66
CA LEU A 277 -15.25 15.40 19.02
C LEU A 277 -14.85 16.21 17.77
N PRO A 278 -14.98 17.55 17.81
CA PRO A 278 -14.59 18.44 16.73
C PRO A 278 -13.07 18.71 16.79
N ASN A 279 -12.26 17.71 16.48
CA ASN A 279 -10.79 17.76 16.60
C ASN A 279 -10.04 17.61 15.27
N MET A 280 -10.75 17.61 14.15
CA MET A 280 -10.15 17.44 12.83
C MET A 280 -10.92 18.22 11.77
N PHE A 281 -10.20 19.13 11.13
CA PHE A 281 -10.69 20.06 10.11
C PHE A 281 -9.70 20.17 8.96
N ASN A 282 -8.40 20.21 9.27
CA ASN A 282 -7.32 20.47 8.32
C ASN A 282 -6.44 19.22 8.18
N ILE A 283 -6.42 18.63 6.98
CA ILE A 283 -5.66 17.42 6.68
C ILE A 283 -4.64 17.70 5.57
N VAL A 284 -3.41 17.23 5.77
CA VAL A 284 -2.35 17.31 4.75
C VAL A 284 -1.97 15.90 4.33
N ILE A 285 -1.91 15.67 3.02
CA ILE A 285 -1.59 14.37 2.43
C ILE A 285 -0.37 14.54 1.51
N PHE A 286 0.71 13.83 1.77
CA PHE A 286 1.93 13.89 0.97
C PHE A 286 1.98 12.79 -0.09
N SER A 287 2.26 13.18 -1.34
CA SER A 287 2.56 12.26 -2.45
C SER A 287 3.53 12.92 -3.45
N PRO A 288 4.84 13.06 -3.11
CA PRO A 288 5.79 13.88 -3.88
C PRO A 288 6.12 13.37 -5.28
N HIS A 289 6.39 12.07 -5.45
CA HIS A 289 6.78 11.49 -6.73
C HIS A 289 5.65 11.41 -7.76
N GLY A 290 6.03 11.11 -9.01
CA GLY A 290 5.10 10.90 -10.12
C GLY A 290 4.50 12.19 -10.68
N TYR A 291 3.60 12.04 -11.65
CA TYR A 291 2.80 13.12 -12.22
C TYR A 291 1.44 13.13 -11.50
N PHE A 292 1.36 13.79 -10.35
CA PHE A 292 0.10 13.85 -9.61
C PHE A 292 -0.85 14.88 -10.24
N GLY A 293 -1.98 14.42 -10.77
CA GLY A 293 -3.00 15.23 -11.43
C GLY A 293 -4.29 14.45 -11.67
N GLN A 294 -5.33 15.14 -12.15
CA GLN A 294 -6.68 14.58 -12.28
C GLN A 294 -7.04 14.12 -13.70
N ALA A 295 -6.24 14.49 -14.70
CA ALA A 295 -6.43 14.16 -16.11
C ALA A 295 -5.08 13.99 -16.80
N ASP A 296 -5.02 13.11 -17.80
CA ASP A 296 -3.86 12.90 -18.69
C ASP A 296 -2.55 12.48 -17.99
N VAL A 297 -2.64 11.96 -16.76
CA VAL A 297 -1.47 11.53 -15.97
C VAL A 297 -1.34 10.02 -15.79
N LEU A 298 -2.44 9.26 -15.82
CA LEU A 298 -2.41 7.82 -15.55
C LEU A 298 -1.62 7.09 -16.65
N GLY A 299 -0.66 6.25 -16.24
CA GLY A 299 0.24 5.55 -17.15
C GLY A 299 1.55 6.29 -17.44
N LEU A 300 1.70 7.55 -16.99
CA LEU A 300 3.01 8.20 -16.96
C LEU A 300 3.94 7.53 -15.92
N PRO A 301 5.27 7.69 -16.05
CA PRO A 301 6.23 7.12 -15.09
C PRO A 301 5.88 7.46 -13.65
N ASP A 302 5.95 6.45 -12.77
CA ASP A 302 5.62 6.53 -11.34
C ASP A 302 4.19 7.03 -11.03
N THR A 303 3.27 6.93 -12.00
CA THR A 303 1.91 7.46 -11.88
C THR A 303 0.88 6.36 -12.12
N GLY A 304 0.18 5.95 -11.06
CA GLY A 304 -0.75 4.83 -11.11
C GLY A 304 -1.77 4.81 -9.98
N GLY A 305 -2.01 3.64 -9.41
CA GLY A 305 -3.06 3.40 -8.42
C GLY A 305 -3.00 4.31 -7.19
N GLN A 306 -1.80 4.77 -6.78
CA GLN A 306 -1.65 5.72 -5.67
C GLN A 306 -2.36 7.05 -5.93
N VAL A 307 -2.34 7.58 -7.16
CA VAL A 307 -3.03 8.84 -7.50
C VAL A 307 -4.55 8.64 -7.41
N VAL A 308 -5.06 7.53 -7.97
CA VAL A 308 -6.49 7.19 -7.89
C VAL A 308 -6.94 7.01 -6.44
N TYR A 309 -6.15 6.28 -5.65
CA TYR A 309 -6.41 6.07 -4.23
C TYR A 309 -6.53 7.39 -3.48
N ILE A 310 -5.57 8.31 -3.64
CA ILE A 310 -5.56 9.59 -2.91
C ILE A 310 -6.72 10.49 -3.36
N LEU A 311 -7.01 10.56 -4.66
CA LEU A 311 -8.13 11.37 -5.14
C LEU A 311 -9.48 10.87 -4.62
N ASP A 312 -9.70 9.55 -4.58
CA ASP A 312 -10.93 8.97 -4.03
C ASP A 312 -10.98 9.10 -2.49
N GLN A 313 -9.83 8.92 -1.82
CA GLN A 313 -9.67 9.14 -0.38
C GLN A 313 -10.07 10.56 0.01
N VAL A 314 -9.56 11.58 -0.69
CA VAL A 314 -9.83 12.99 -0.35
C VAL A 314 -11.30 13.32 -0.48
N ARG A 315 -11.97 12.87 -1.55
CA ARG A 315 -13.43 13.08 -1.73
C ARG A 315 -14.21 12.50 -0.55
N ALA A 316 -13.88 11.27 -0.15
CA ALA A 316 -14.57 10.60 0.94
C ALA A 316 -14.27 11.22 2.31
N LEU A 317 -13.03 11.64 2.56
CA LEU A 317 -12.65 12.36 3.77
C LEU A 317 -13.38 13.70 3.87
N GLU A 318 -13.44 14.48 2.79
CA GLU A 318 -14.15 15.77 2.81
C GLU A 318 -15.65 15.59 3.05
N GLU A 319 -16.28 14.62 2.39
CA GLU A 319 -17.71 14.32 2.58
C GLU A 319 -18.01 13.97 4.05
N GLU A 320 -17.19 13.11 4.66
CA GLU A 320 -17.34 12.71 6.05
C GLU A 320 -17.02 13.87 7.02
N LEU A 321 -16.00 14.69 6.76
CA LEU A 321 -15.70 15.88 7.56
C LEU A 321 -16.86 16.88 7.55
N LEU A 322 -17.41 17.19 6.37
CA LEU A 322 -18.56 18.06 6.23
C LEU A 322 -19.77 17.52 7.00
N LEU A 323 -19.98 16.21 6.96
CA LEU A 323 -21.03 15.55 7.74
C LEU A 323 -20.81 15.71 9.25
N ARG A 324 -19.60 15.42 9.75
CA ARG A 324 -19.25 15.52 11.17
C ARG A 324 -19.39 16.94 11.70
N ILE A 325 -18.81 17.92 11.00
CA ILE A 325 -18.89 19.35 11.34
C ILE A 325 -20.35 19.79 11.44
N LYS A 326 -21.18 19.41 10.45
CA LYS A 326 -22.62 19.71 10.47
C LYS A 326 -23.31 19.04 11.66
N GLN A 327 -23.01 17.77 11.96
CA GLN A 327 -23.61 17.04 13.08
C GLN A 327 -23.16 17.57 14.45
N GLN A 328 -21.99 18.20 14.53
CA GLN A 328 -21.45 18.86 15.72
C GLN A 328 -22.06 20.25 15.96
N GLY A 329 -22.88 20.76 15.02
CA GLY A 329 -23.48 22.09 15.11
C GLY A 329 -22.50 23.21 14.75
N LEU A 330 -21.45 22.90 13.99
CA LEU A 330 -20.42 23.83 13.57
C LEU A 330 -20.61 24.26 12.10
N THR A 331 -20.03 25.39 11.74
CA THR A 331 -20.08 25.98 10.38
C THR A 331 -18.71 26.13 9.73
N MET A 332 -17.68 25.56 10.37
CA MET A 332 -16.29 25.59 9.93
C MET A 332 -16.15 24.85 8.59
N LYS A 333 -15.20 25.28 7.76
CA LYS A 333 -14.93 24.64 6.47
C LYS A 333 -13.69 23.77 6.64
N PRO A 334 -13.77 22.45 6.39
CA PRO A 334 -12.58 21.62 6.40
C PRO A 334 -11.65 22.03 5.25
N GLN A 335 -10.36 21.74 5.37
CA GLN A 335 -9.40 21.89 4.28
C GLN A 335 -8.59 20.61 4.13
N ILE A 336 -8.47 20.10 2.91
CA ILE A 336 -7.57 18.97 2.61
C ILE A 336 -6.58 19.40 1.53
N LEU A 337 -5.29 19.34 1.83
CA LEU A 337 -4.22 19.64 0.88
C LEU A 337 -3.46 18.37 0.51
N VAL A 338 -3.50 18.03 -0.77
CA VAL A 338 -2.61 17.01 -1.35
C VAL A 338 -1.34 17.69 -1.82
N VAL A 339 -0.26 17.54 -1.05
CA VAL A 339 1.03 18.15 -1.32
C VAL A 339 1.89 17.22 -2.18
N THR A 340 2.28 17.71 -3.35
CA THR A 340 3.04 16.97 -4.36
C THR A 340 4.07 17.87 -5.03
N ARG A 341 4.87 17.33 -5.95
CA ARG A 341 5.90 18.10 -6.66
C ARG A 341 5.28 18.96 -7.78
N LEU A 342 5.75 20.20 -7.89
CA LEU A 342 5.56 21.03 -9.08
C LEU A 342 6.60 20.65 -10.15
N ILE A 343 6.12 20.27 -11.33
CA ILE A 343 6.94 19.88 -12.48
C ILE A 343 6.72 20.92 -13.59
N PRO A 344 7.63 21.88 -13.79
CA PRO A 344 7.53 22.87 -14.87
C PRO A 344 7.38 22.24 -16.26
N ASP A 345 8.14 21.18 -16.55
CA ASP A 345 8.05 20.44 -17.81
C ASP A 345 6.91 19.41 -17.77
N ALA A 346 5.67 19.89 -17.61
CA ALA A 346 4.48 19.07 -17.32
C ALA A 346 3.97 18.21 -18.50
N LYS A 347 4.59 18.27 -19.69
CA LYS A 347 4.25 17.46 -20.88
C LYS A 347 2.75 17.40 -21.22
N GLY A 348 2.05 18.54 -21.12
CA GLY A 348 0.61 18.65 -21.43
C GLY A 348 -0.33 18.39 -20.25
N THR A 349 0.21 18.02 -19.08
CA THR A 349 -0.56 17.88 -17.83
C THR A 349 -0.65 19.21 -17.07
N LYS A 350 -1.45 19.24 -15.99
CA LYS A 350 -1.53 20.39 -15.06
C LYS A 350 -0.47 20.36 -13.94
N CYS A 351 0.53 19.49 -14.01
CA CYS A 351 1.54 19.34 -12.95
C CYS A 351 2.46 20.58 -12.76
N ASN A 352 2.37 21.58 -13.63
CA ASN A 352 3.03 22.88 -13.50
C ASN A 352 2.17 23.93 -12.75
N GLN A 353 0.92 23.63 -12.40
CA GLN A 353 0.04 24.53 -11.66
C GLN A 353 0.23 24.35 -10.15
N GLU A 354 0.60 25.43 -9.46
CA GLU A 354 0.85 25.41 -8.01
C GLU A 354 -0.36 24.95 -7.20
N VAL A 355 -1.58 25.40 -7.55
CA VAL A 355 -2.82 25.01 -6.88
C VAL A 355 -3.83 24.50 -7.90
N GLU A 356 -4.44 23.35 -7.62
CA GLU A 356 -5.51 22.77 -8.44
C GLU A 356 -6.64 22.23 -7.54
N PRO A 357 -7.88 22.74 -7.66
CA PRO A 357 -9.04 22.20 -6.92
C PRO A 357 -9.34 20.74 -7.31
N ILE A 358 -9.65 19.91 -6.31
CA ILE A 358 -9.97 18.49 -6.55
C ILE A 358 -11.43 18.35 -7.00
N ILE A 359 -11.65 17.70 -8.14
CA ILE A 359 -12.97 17.45 -8.73
C ILE A 359 -13.80 16.60 -7.76
N GLY A 360 -15.04 17.03 -7.53
CA GLY A 360 -15.96 16.39 -6.60
C GLY A 360 -15.80 16.85 -5.14
N THR A 361 -14.98 17.87 -4.89
CA THR A 361 -14.78 18.47 -3.56
C THR A 361 -15.08 19.96 -3.57
N LYS A 362 -15.27 20.56 -2.38
CA LYS A 362 -15.55 21.99 -2.18
C LYS A 362 -14.37 22.78 -1.62
N HIS A 363 -13.52 22.13 -0.83
CA HIS A 363 -12.48 22.75 -0.01
C HIS A 363 -11.15 22.00 -0.07
N SER A 364 -11.01 21.03 -0.98
CA SER A 364 -9.81 20.23 -1.13
C SER A 364 -9.02 20.61 -2.39
N ASN A 365 -7.70 20.75 -2.24
CA ASN A 365 -6.82 21.21 -3.31
C ASN A 365 -5.56 20.34 -3.40
N ILE A 366 -5.01 20.23 -4.60
CA ILE A 366 -3.64 19.79 -4.83
C ILE A 366 -2.75 21.03 -4.71
N LEU A 367 -1.71 20.95 -3.88
CA LEU A 367 -0.69 21.97 -3.70
C LEU A 367 0.65 21.43 -4.20
N ARG A 368 1.24 22.08 -5.20
CA ARG A 368 2.47 21.65 -5.87
C ARG A 368 3.63 22.54 -5.51
N ILE A 369 4.71 21.91 -5.05
CA ILE A 369 5.90 22.63 -4.58
C ILE A 369 7.11 22.18 -5.40
N PRO A 370 7.88 23.10 -5.99
CA PRO A 370 8.99 22.73 -6.85
C PRO A 370 10.14 22.14 -6.03
N PHE A 371 10.81 21.14 -6.60
CA PHE A 371 12.14 20.80 -6.13
C PHE A 371 13.14 21.88 -6.50
N LYS A 372 14.05 22.16 -5.57
CA LYS A 372 15.09 23.18 -5.72
C LYS A 372 16.45 22.54 -5.51
N THR A 373 17.40 22.99 -6.32
CA THR A 373 18.84 22.72 -6.19
C THR A 373 19.55 24.04 -5.93
N GLU A 374 20.86 24.00 -5.69
CA GLU A 374 21.69 25.22 -5.64
C GLU A 374 21.58 26.07 -6.92
N LYS A 375 21.21 25.46 -8.06
CA LYS A 375 21.03 26.13 -9.35
C LYS A 375 19.61 26.65 -9.60
N GLY A 376 18.70 26.51 -8.63
CA GLY A 376 17.30 26.93 -8.74
C GLY A 376 16.32 25.76 -8.88
N VAL A 377 15.12 26.06 -9.40
CA VAL A 377 14.03 25.08 -9.58
C VAL A 377 14.40 24.02 -10.61
N LEU A 378 14.14 22.76 -10.30
CA LEU A 378 14.39 21.61 -11.18
C LEU A 378 13.18 21.37 -12.12
N PRO A 379 13.28 21.65 -13.44
CA PRO A 379 12.13 21.64 -14.35
C PRO A 379 11.64 20.24 -14.73
N GLN A 380 12.55 19.27 -14.85
CA GLN A 380 12.27 17.94 -15.37
C GLN A 380 11.74 16.98 -14.29
N TRP A 381 10.96 15.98 -14.70
CA TRP A 381 10.57 14.85 -13.85
C TRP A 381 11.79 14.09 -13.30
N VAL A 382 11.63 13.54 -12.10
CA VAL A 382 12.64 12.74 -11.38
C VAL A 382 11.97 11.44 -10.96
N SER A 383 12.65 10.32 -11.19
CA SER A 383 12.22 9.00 -10.75
C SER A 383 12.06 8.97 -9.23
N ARG A 384 11.08 8.22 -8.73
CA ARG A 384 10.89 8.00 -7.29
C ARG A 384 12.12 7.39 -6.60
N PHE A 385 12.98 6.68 -7.34
CA PHE A 385 14.24 6.15 -6.82
C PHE A 385 15.34 7.22 -6.66
N ASP A 386 15.27 8.32 -7.43
CA ASP A 386 16.31 9.35 -7.47
C ASP A 386 15.92 10.60 -6.66
N ILE A 387 14.82 10.51 -5.89
CA ILE A 387 14.13 11.67 -5.33
C ILE A 387 14.74 12.18 -4.00
N TYR A 388 15.49 11.33 -3.31
CA TYR A 388 15.92 11.54 -1.93
C TYR A 388 16.72 12.85 -1.66
N PRO A 389 17.60 13.32 -2.57
CA PRO A 389 18.31 14.60 -2.40
C PRO A 389 17.41 15.83 -2.24
N TYR A 390 16.19 15.78 -2.74
CA TYR A 390 15.30 16.93 -2.76
C TYR A 390 14.33 16.97 -1.58
N LEU A 391 14.12 15.83 -0.90
CA LEU A 391 13.01 15.65 0.06
C LEU A 391 13.14 16.53 1.30
N GLU A 392 14.35 16.73 1.82
CA GLU A 392 14.52 17.56 3.02
C GLU A 392 14.14 19.02 2.75
N LYS A 393 14.66 19.59 1.65
CA LYS A 393 14.33 20.97 1.28
C LYS A 393 12.86 21.10 0.89
N PHE A 394 12.32 20.10 0.18
CA PHE A 394 10.90 20.04 -0.14
C PHE A 394 10.03 20.02 1.11
N ALA A 395 10.38 19.26 2.15
CA ALA A 395 9.63 19.21 3.40
C ALA A 395 9.61 20.56 4.13
N GLN A 396 10.73 21.30 4.09
CA GLN A 396 10.81 22.65 4.64
C GLN A 396 9.89 23.63 3.89
N ASP A 397 10.04 23.69 2.56
CA ASP A 397 9.25 24.57 1.71
C ASP A 397 7.75 24.20 1.76
N ALA A 398 7.44 22.90 1.89
CA ALA A 398 6.09 22.39 2.08
C ALA A 398 5.47 22.80 3.40
N ALA A 399 6.20 22.70 4.50
CA ALA A 399 5.68 23.14 5.79
C ALA A 399 5.33 24.63 5.76
N ASP A 400 6.19 25.47 5.17
CA ASP A 400 5.96 26.91 5.10
C ASP A 400 4.75 27.24 4.20
N LYS A 401 4.63 26.60 3.02
CA LYS A 401 3.50 26.79 2.10
C LYS A 401 2.17 26.27 2.62
N VAL A 402 2.18 25.15 3.35
CA VAL A 402 0.95 24.62 3.97
C VAL A 402 0.45 25.55 5.06
N LEU A 403 1.34 26.07 5.92
CA LEU A 403 0.96 27.03 6.96
C LEU A 403 0.44 28.34 6.35
N GLU A 404 1.04 28.80 5.24
CA GLU A 404 0.55 29.95 4.48
C GLU A 404 -0.88 29.71 3.95
N HIS A 405 -1.15 28.53 3.37
CA HIS A 405 -2.44 28.22 2.76
C HIS A 405 -3.54 27.93 3.77
N MET A 406 -3.24 27.22 4.86
CA MET A 406 -4.21 26.82 5.88
C MET A 406 -4.44 27.90 6.95
N GLU A 407 -3.54 28.90 7.04
CA GLU A 407 -3.52 29.95 8.08
C GLU A 407 -3.45 29.41 9.53
N CYS A 408 -3.23 28.11 9.69
CA CYS A 408 -3.11 27.40 10.96
C CYS A 408 -2.37 26.07 10.75
N LYS A 409 -2.13 25.35 11.85
CA LYS A 409 -1.51 24.02 11.76
C LYS A 409 -2.53 22.98 11.26
N PRO A 410 -2.09 21.96 10.51
CA PRO A 410 -2.94 20.82 10.20
C PRO A 410 -3.23 20.00 11.46
N ASP A 411 -4.38 19.33 11.51
CA ASP A 411 -4.76 18.43 12.60
C ASP A 411 -4.20 17.02 12.38
N LEU A 412 -4.04 16.63 11.11
CA LEU A 412 -3.52 15.34 10.69
C LEU A 412 -2.63 15.48 9.45
N ILE A 413 -1.50 14.76 9.47
CA ILE A 413 -0.61 14.60 8.31
C ILE A 413 -0.58 13.13 7.91
N ILE A 414 -0.80 12.84 6.62
CA ILE A 414 -0.76 11.49 6.06
C ILE A 414 0.36 11.41 5.02
N GLY A 415 1.35 10.55 5.25
CA GLY A 415 2.35 10.19 4.25
C GLY A 415 1.87 9.08 3.32
N ASN A 416 2.29 9.12 2.05
CA ASN A 416 2.06 8.04 1.09
C ASN A 416 3.37 7.65 0.41
N TYR A 417 3.66 6.34 0.39
CA TYR A 417 4.90 5.74 -0.14
C TYR A 417 6.16 6.25 0.58
N SER A 418 7.34 5.73 0.25
CA SER A 418 8.59 6.01 0.97
C SER A 418 8.93 7.50 1.08
N ASP A 419 8.83 8.24 -0.02
CA ASP A 419 9.16 9.66 -0.11
C ASP A 419 8.12 10.54 0.62
N GLY A 420 6.82 10.29 0.39
CA GLY A 420 5.76 11.00 1.08
C GLY A 420 5.73 10.71 2.58
N ASN A 421 6.00 9.46 2.99
CA ASN A 421 6.13 9.06 4.39
C ASN A 421 7.30 9.77 5.08
N LEU A 422 8.44 9.89 4.41
CA LEU A 422 9.59 10.62 4.96
C LEU A 422 9.30 12.12 5.09
N VAL A 423 8.75 12.75 4.05
CA VAL A 423 8.38 14.17 4.09
C VAL A 423 7.33 14.46 5.17
N ALA A 424 6.30 13.61 5.26
CA ALA A 424 5.29 13.67 6.30
C ALA A 424 5.90 13.55 7.70
N THR A 425 6.88 12.64 7.88
CA THR A 425 7.63 12.48 9.13
C THR A 425 8.35 13.76 9.53
N LEU A 426 9.09 14.37 8.60
CA LEU A 426 9.83 15.61 8.87
C LEU A 426 8.90 16.76 9.26
N MET A 427 7.78 16.93 8.55
CA MET A 427 6.81 17.98 8.83
C MET A 427 6.05 17.74 10.14
N ALA A 428 5.56 16.53 10.37
CA ALA A 428 4.83 16.17 11.59
C ALA A 428 5.69 16.40 12.84
N ASN A 429 6.98 16.04 12.77
CA ASN A 429 7.93 16.30 13.84
C ASN A 429 8.18 17.80 14.05
N ARG A 430 8.37 18.58 12.97
CA ARG A 430 8.56 20.05 13.05
C ARG A 430 7.35 20.76 13.66
N LEU A 431 6.14 20.33 13.32
CA LEU A 431 4.91 21.02 13.73
C LEU A 431 4.29 20.47 15.01
N GLY A 432 4.69 19.26 15.43
CA GLY A 432 4.09 18.52 16.53
C GLY A 432 2.67 18.07 16.19
N ILE A 433 2.48 17.43 15.03
CA ILE A 433 1.17 16.98 14.52
C ILE A 433 1.10 15.45 14.47
N THR A 434 -0.12 14.90 14.53
CA THR A 434 -0.38 13.46 14.44
C THR A 434 -0.02 12.95 13.04
N LEU A 435 0.72 11.86 12.97
CA LEU A 435 1.24 11.28 11.73
C LEU A 435 0.61 9.93 11.42
N GLY A 436 -0.14 9.86 10.31
CA GLY A 436 -0.52 8.62 9.65
C GLY A 436 0.42 8.31 8.48
N THR A 437 0.70 7.03 8.21
CA THR A 437 1.44 6.63 6.99
C THR A 437 0.72 5.51 6.25
N ILE A 438 0.83 5.53 4.92
CA ILE A 438 0.36 4.50 4.00
C ILE A 438 1.54 4.11 3.10
N ALA A 439 1.98 2.85 3.13
CA ALA A 439 3.11 2.44 2.28
C ALA A 439 2.73 2.34 0.80
N HIS A 440 1.52 1.87 0.48
CA HIS A 440 1.08 1.41 -0.85
C HIS A 440 1.86 0.20 -1.38
N ALA A 441 3.19 0.22 -1.27
CA ALA A 441 4.08 -0.89 -1.56
C ALA A 441 5.41 -0.70 -0.80
N LEU A 442 6.02 -1.82 -0.37
CA LEU A 442 7.38 -1.83 0.17
C LEU A 442 8.31 -2.57 -0.78
N GLU A 443 9.23 -1.83 -1.42
CA GLU A 443 10.05 -2.34 -2.52
C GLU A 443 10.95 -3.51 -2.11
N LYS A 444 11.35 -3.60 -0.83
CA LYS A 444 12.14 -4.72 -0.29
C LYS A 444 11.52 -6.10 -0.52
N THR A 445 10.19 -6.17 -0.63
CA THR A 445 9.47 -7.44 -0.92
C THR A 445 9.26 -7.69 -2.40
N LYS A 446 9.41 -6.66 -3.24
CA LYS A 446 9.23 -6.75 -4.69
C LYS A 446 10.53 -7.09 -5.40
N TYR A 447 11.67 -6.76 -4.80
CA TYR A 447 12.99 -7.10 -5.30
C TYR A 447 13.63 -8.12 -4.36
N GLU A 448 13.66 -9.39 -4.79
CA GLU A 448 14.18 -10.48 -3.97
C GLU A 448 15.65 -10.25 -3.57
N ASP A 449 15.94 -10.47 -2.29
CA ASP A 449 17.26 -10.24 -1.67
C ASP A 449 17.81 -8.82 -1.86
N SER A 450 16.97 -7.82 -2.15
CA SER A 450 17.44 -6.46 -2.42
C SER A 450 18.14 -5.81 -1.24
N ASP A 451 17.85 -6.28 -0.02
CA ASP A 451 18.55 -5.88 1.20
C ASP A 451 19.97 -6.47 1.24
N ALA A 452 20.12 -7.80 1.10
CA ALA A 452 21.43 -8.45 1.13
C ALA A 452 22.31 -8.08 -0.08
N LYS A 453 21.70 -7.87 -1.25
CA LYS A 453 22.37 -7.52 -2.52
C LYS A 453 22.34 -6.01 -2.82
N TRP A 454 22.01 -5.18 -1.82
CA TRP A 454 21.74 -3.75 -2.01
C TRP A 454 22.86 -3.03 -2.77
N LYS A 455 24.15 -3.29 -2.47
CA LYS A 455 25.31 -2.66 -3.13
C LYS A 455 25.27 -2.75 -4.67
N GLN A 456 24.76 -3.86 -5.21
CA GLN A 456 24.67 -4.08 -6.66
C GLN A 456 23.49 -3.32 -7.28
N LEU A 457 22.43 -3.10 -6.50
CA LEU A 457 21.18 -2.49 -6.92
C LEU A 457 21.15 -0.98 -6.66
N ASP A 458 21.94 -0.50 -5.71
CA ASP A 458 21.96 0.88 -5.23
C ASP A 458 22.28 1.90 -6.32
N PRO A 459 23.22 1.67 -7.26
CA PRO A 459 23.47 2.62 -8.35
C PRO A 459 22.26 2.90 -9.26
N LYS A 460 21.26 2.01 -9.26
CA LYS A 460 20.05 2.12 -10.10
C LYS A 460 18.79 2.50 -9.30
N TYR A 461 18.64 1.94 -8.11
CA TYR A 461 17.40 2.04 -7.34
C TYR A 461 17.54 2.80 -6.02
N HIS A 462 18.77 3.07 -5.58
CA HIS A 462 19.06 3.78 -4.32
C HIS A 462 18.33 3.17 -3.11
N PHE A 463 18.28 1.83 -3.03
CA PHE A 463 17.59 1.10 -1.98
C PHE A 463 18.14 1.38 -0.58
N SER A 464 19.42 1.75 -0.45
CA SER A 464 19.96 2.21 0.83
C SER A 464 19.19 3.40 1.39
N CYS A 465 18.89 4.40 0.56
CA CYS A 465 18.07 5.55 0.92
C CYS A 465 16.62 5.12 1.17
N GLN A 466 16.05 4.29 0.29
CA GLN A 466 14.66 3.88 0.39
C GLN A 466 14.36 3.10 1.68
N PHE A 467 15.11 2.04 1.97
CA PHE A 467 14.86 1.20 3.13
C PHE A 467 15.12 1.95 4.44
N THR A 468 16.09 2.87 4.44
CA THR A 468 16.33 3.78 5.57
C THR A 468 15.13 4.72 5.78
N ALA A 469 14.61 5.33 4.70
CA ALA A 469 13.43 6.20 4.76
C ALA A 469 12.18 5.46 5.24
N ASP A 470 11.97 4.23 4.75
CA ASP A 470 10.88 3.35 5.16
C ASP A 470 10.97 3.04 6.67
N MET A 471 12.15 2.64 7.17
CA MET A 471 12.36 2.38 8.60
C MET A 471 12.11 3.60 9.47
N ILE A 472 12.58 4.78 9.04
CA ILE A 472 12.36 6.05 9.74
C ILE A 472 10.86 6.32 9.86
N ALA A 473 10.12 6.24 8.75
CA ALA A 473 8.72 6.59 8.76
C ALA A 473 7.84 5.55 9.45
N MET A 474 8.14 4.25 9.31
CA MET A 474 7.45 3.17 10.04
C MET A 474 7.51 3.40 11.56
N ASN A 475 8.66 3.85 12.06
CA ASN A 475 8.86 4.06 13.48
C ASN A 475 8.39 5.43 13.97
N ALA A 476 8.37 6.46 13.11
CA ALA A 476 7.86 7.78 13.44
C ALA A 476 6.32 7.87 13.45
N ALA A 477 5.65 7.02 12.66
CA ALA A 477 4.20 7.04 12.54
C ALA A 477 3.48 6.81 13.88
N ASP A 478 2.48 7.65 14.17
CA ASP A 478 1.54 7.45 15.28
C ASP A 478 0.60 6.28 14.96
N PHE A 479 0.18 6.16 13.69
CA PHE A 479 -0.52 5.00 13.16
C PHE A 479 -0.16 4.72 11.70
N ILE A 480 -0.28 3.46 11.31
CA ILE A 480 -0.03 2.96 9.95
C ILE A 480 -1.34 2.40 9.41
N ILE A 481 -1.73 2.84 8.22
CA ILE A 481 -2.88 2.32 7.50
C ILE A 481 -2.38 1.33 6.45
N THR A 482 -2.94 0.12 6.47
CA THR A 482 -2.77 -0.87 5.41
C THR A 482 -4.10 -1.21 4.77
N SER A 483 -4.05 -1.69 3.53
CA SER A 483 -5.26 -2.12 2.81
C SER A 483 -5.70 -3.53 3.21
N THR A 484 -4.76 -4.36 3.67
CA THR A 484 -4.97 -5.78 4.01
C THR A 484 -4.16 -6.21 5.22
N TYR A 485 -4.53 -7.34 5.80
CA TYR A 485 -3.72 -8.07 6.77
C TYR A 485 -2.43 -8.60 6.12
N GLN A 486 -2.53 -9.11 4.88
CA GLN A 486 -1.41 -9.59 4.08
C GLN A 486 -0.28 -8.57 3.96
N GLU A 487 -0.61 -7.28 3.81
CA GLU A 487 0.38 -6.20 3.77
C GLU A 487 1.20 -6.13 5.06
N ILE A 488 0.59 -6.38 6.22
CA ILE A 488 1.26 -6.33 7.52
C ILE A 488 2.03 -7.64 7.80
N ALA A 489 1.29 -8.75 7.90
CA ALA A 489 1.78 -10.02 8.40
C ALA A 489 1.59 -11.18 7.42
N GLY A 490 1.23 -10.90 6.17
CA GLY A 490 1.23 -11.91 5.11
C GLY A 490 0.19 -13.00 5.34
N SER A 491 0.54 -14.20 4.91
CA SER A 491 -0.27 -15.40 5.08
C SER A 491 0.40 -16.34 6.08
N LYS A 492 -0.15 -17.54 6.25
CA LYS A 492 0.50 -18.60 7.01
C LYS A 492 1.88 -18.94 6.43
N ASP A 493 1.99 -19.00 5.11
CA ASP A 493 3.17 -19.54 4.43
C ASP A 493 4.15 -18.44 3.95
N ARG A 494 3.66 -17.21 3.75
CA ARG A 494 4.47 -16.09 3.26
C ARG A 494 4.45 -14.91 4.24
N PRO A 495 5.60 -14.30 4.57
CA PRO A 495 5.64 -13.14 5.44
C PRO A 495 5.02 -11.91 4.78
N GLY A 496 4.50 -11.01 5.62
CA GLY A 496 3.93 -9.74 5.17
C GLY A 496 4.99 -8.76 4.69
N GLN A 497 4.54 -7.68 4.04
CA GLN A 497 5.44 -6.65 3.55
C GLN A 497 6.14 -5.95 4.72
N TYR A 498 5.38 -5.47 5.71
CA TYR A 498 5.96 -4.89 6.92
C TYR A 498 6.72 -5.92 7.74
N GLU A 499 6.20 -7.14 7.88
CA GLU A 499 6.88 -8.22 8.61
C GLU A 499 8.29 -8.50 8.07
N SER A 500 8.50 -8.40 6.77
CA SER A 500 9.83 -8.58 6.17
C SER A 500 10.85 -7.52 6.60
N HIS A 501 10.42 -6.41 7.21
CA HIS A 501 11.28 -5.35 7.78
C HIS A 501 11.52 -5.56 9.28
N LYS A 502 11.03 -6.66 9.87
CA LYS A 502 11.27 -7.00 11.28
C LYS A 502 12.75 -7.20 11.57
N ALA A 503 13.41 -8.03 10.77
CA ALA A 503 14.84 -8.27 10.87
C ALA A 503 15.43 -8.48 9.46
N PHE A 504 16.45 -7.71 9.10
CA PHE A 504 17.14 -7.82 7.82
C PHE A 504 18.52 -7.17 7.90
N THR A 505 19.33 -7.32 6.86
CA THR A 505 20.68 -6.75 6.83
C THR A 505 20.99 -6.15 5.47
N MET A 506 21.72 -5.04 5.49
CA MET A 506 22.36 -4.44 4.33
C MET A 506 23.87 -4.54 4.55
N PRO A 507 24.53 -5.64 4.12
CA PRO A 507 25.91 -5.92 4.46
C PRO A 507 26.85 -4.76 4.07
N GLY A 508 27.68 -4.32 4.99
CA GLY A 508 28.55 -3.15 4.84
C GLY A 508 27.89 -1.79 5.11
N LEU A 509 26.63 -1.76 5.56
CA LEU A 509 25.91 -0.53 5.91
C LEU A 509 25.30 -0.60 7.32
N CYS A 510 24.38 -1.55 7.55
CA CYS A 510 23.77 -1.76 8.86
C CYS A 510 23.08 -3.12 8.95
N ARG A 511 22.93 -3.62 10.17
CA ARG A 511 22.13 -4.80 10.54
C ARG A 511 20.89 -4.33 11.29
N VAL A 512 19.71 -4.71 10.83
CA VAL A 512 18.43 -4.34 11.46
C VAL A 512 17.94 -5.56 12.24
N VAL A 513 18.16 -5.57 13.54
CA VAL A 513 17.79 -6.70 14.41
C VAL A 513 16.33 -6.61 14.88
N SER A 514 15.81 -5.39 14.98
CA SER A 514 14.40 -5.09 15.25
C SER A 514 14.02 -3.79 14.54
N GLY A 515 13.47 -3.90 13.33
CA GLY A 515 13.07 -2.77 12.50
C GLY A 515 11.62 -2.34 12.74
N VAL A 516 10.69 -3.30 12.65
CA VAL A 516 9.26 -3.08 12.91
C VAL A 516 8.62 -4.30 13.55
N ASN A 517 7.67 -4.08 14.45
CA ASN A 517 6.89 -5.15 15.06
C ASN A 517 5.46 -5.13 14.52
N VAL A 518 5.04 -6.20 13.83
CA VAL A 518 3.67 -6.32 13.29
C VAL A 518 2.58 -6.38 14.36
N PHE A 519 2.96 -6.63 15.62
CA PHE A 519 2.07 -6.57 16.77
C PHE A 519 1.98 -5.18 17.42
N ASP A 520 2.65 -4.18 16.85
CA ASP A 520 2.54 -2.81 17.33
C ASP A 520 1.10 -2.30 17.09
N PRO A 521 0.45 -1.72 18.11
CA PRO A 521 -0.90 -1.21 17.97
C PRO A 521 -0.99 0.03 17.08
N LYS A 522 0.08 0.49 16.43
CA LYS A 522 0.00 1.49 15.37
C LYS A 522 -0.63 0.94 14.07
N PHE A 523 -0.58 -0.37 13.83
CA PHE A 523 -1.08 -0.97 12.59
C PHE A 523 -2.61 -1.07 12.57
N ASN A 524 -3.22 -0.54 11.52
CA ASN A 524 -4.65 -0.58 11.31
C ASN A 524 -5.02 -0.91 9.86
N ILE A 525 -6.00 -1.81 9.68
CA ILE A 525 -6.52 -2.14 8.36
C ILE A 525 -7.73 -1.24 8.04
N ALA A 526 -7.53 -0.37 7.06
CA ALA A 526 -8.59 0.42 6.42
C ALA A 526 -8.57 0.14 4.92
N ALA A 527 -9.34 -0.86 4.51
CA ALA A 527 -9.44 -1.24 3.11
C ALA A 527 -10.12 -0.14 2.28
N PRO A 528 -9.57 0.24 1.12
CA PRO A 528 -10.23 1.17 0.21
C PRO A 528 -11.47 0.55 -0.43
N GLY A 529 -12.32 1.39 -1.00
CA GLY A 529 -13.48 0.97 -1.80
C GLY A 529 -13.27 1.19 -3.30
N ALA A 530 -14.34 0.98 -4.06
CA ALA A 530 -14.45 1.51 -5.42
C ALA A 530 -15.37 2.73 -5.44
N ASP A 531 -15.18 3.63 -6.41
CA ASP A 531 -16.03 4.81 -6.61
C ASP A 531 -17.46 4.35 -6.95
N GLN A 532 -18.37 4.50 -5.98
CA GLN A 532 -19.76 4.03 -6.11
C GLN A 532 -20.58 4.85 -7.11
N SER A 533 -20.05 5.98 -7.62
CA SER A 533 -20.65 6.69 -8.75
C SER A 533 -20.38 5.98 -10.09
N VAL A 534 -19.26 5.24 -10.17
CA VAL A 534 -18.81 4.49 -11.35
C VAL A 534 -19.26 3.04 -11.27
N TYR A 535 -19.02 2.39 -10.13
CA TYR A 535 -19.28 0.97 -9.89
C TYR A 535 -20.44 0.82 -8.92
N PHE A 536 -21.60 0.42 -9.44
CA PHE A 536 -22.84 0.27 -8.69
C PHE A 536 -23.65 -0.92 -9.20
N PRO A 537 -24.59 -1.45 -8.41
CA PRO A 537 -25.35 -2.65 -8.75
C PRO A 537 -26.00 -2.60 -10.14
N TYR A 538 -25.86 -3.68 -10.92
CA TYR A 538 -26.47 -3.80 -12.25
C TYR A 538 -28.02 -3.71 -12.26
N THR A 539 -28.64 -3.88 -11.09
CA THR A 539 -30.08 -3.80 -10.82
C THR A 539 -30.60 -2.37 -10.77
N GLU A 540 -29.74 -1.37 -10.55
CA GLU A 540 -30.13 0.05 -10.49
C GLU A 540 -30.36 0.62 -11.91
N LYS A 541 -31.43 0.18 -12.57
CA LYS A 541 -31.73 0.48 -13.98
C LYS A 541 -31.74 1.97 -14.33
N ARG A 542 -32.13 2.84 -13.39
CA ARG A 542 -32.16 4.31 -13.58
C ARG A 542 -30.77 4.95 -13.70
N ARG A 543 -29.73 4.31 -13.18
CA ARG A 543 -28.34 4.83 -13.20
C ARG A 543 -27.51 4.24 -14.34
N ARG A 544 -28.03 3.24 -15.06
CA ARG A 544 -27.31 2.55 -16.15
C ARG A 544 -26.92 3.55 -17.24
N LEU A 545 -25.70 3.43 -17.74
CA LEU A 545 -25.14 4.33 -18.74
C LEU A 545 -25.45 3.79 -20.15
N THR A 546 -26.72 3.88 -20.55
CA THR A 546 -27.23 3.27 -21.79
C THR A 546 -26.59 3.83 -23.06
N SER A 547 -25.98 5.02 -23.00
CA SER A 547 -25.21 5.61 -24.10
C SER A 547 -24.01 4.75 -24.51
N PHE A 548 -23.46 3.93 -23.62
CA PHE A 548 -22.35 3.03 -23.93
C PHE A 548 -22.79 1.70 -24.56
N TYR A 549 -24.10 1.39 -24.61
CA TYR A 549 -24.57 0.07 -25.07
C TYR A 549 -24.11 -0.28 -26.48
N PRO A 550 -24.21 0.62 -27.49
CA PRO A 550 -23.75 0.29 -28.84
C PRO A 550 -22.26 -0.05 -28.88
N ALA A 551 -21.43 0.71 -28.13
CA ALA A 551 -19.99 0.48 -28.06
C ALA A 551 -19.66 -0.82 -27.33
N ILE A 552 -20.35 -1.14 -26.24
CA ILE A 552 -20.15 -2.39 -25.48
C ILE A 552 -20.64 -3.60 -26.29
N GLU A 553 -21.77 -3.48 -27.01
CA GLU A 553 -22.28 -4.55 -27.86
C GLU A 553 -21.32 -4.87 -29.00
N GLU A 554 -20.77 -3.83 -29.64
CA GLU A 554 -19.68 -3.97 -30.63
C GLU A 554 -18.46 -4.65 -30.01
N LEU A 555 -18.01 -4.16 -28.86
CA LEU A 555 -16.82 -4.63 -28.16
C LEU A 555 -16.90 -6.11 -27.79
N ILE A 556 -18.07 -6.58 -27.34
CA ILE A 556 -18.25 -7.98 -26.90
C ILE A 556 -18.63 -8.91 -28.07
N TYR A 557 -19.52 -8.47 -28.97
CA TYR A 557 -20.25 -9.38 -29.86
C TYR A 557 -20.03 -9.15 -31.36
N SER A 558 -19.24 -8.17 -31.78
CA SER A 558 -18.85 -8.03 -33.19
C SER A 558 -18.15 -9.29 -33.71
N LYS A 559 -18.37 -9.67 -34.98
CA LYS A 559 -17.70 -10.83 -35.59
C LYS A 559 -16.34 -10.47 -36.19
N GLU A 560 -16.12 -9.19 -36.44
CA GLU A 560 -14.89 -8.66 -37.01
C GLU A 560 -13.96 -8.23 -35.88
N GLY A 561 -12.68 -8.55 -36.00
CA GLY A 561 -11.65 -8.05 -35.09
C GLY A 561 -11.09 -6.72 -35.58
N ASN A 562 -10.65 -5.89 -34.64
CA ASN A 562 -10.03 -4.59 -34.90
C ASN A 562 -8.93 -4.31 -33.85
N ASP A 563 -8.49 -3.05 -33.74
CA ASP A 563 -7.47 -2.66 -32.75
C ASP A 563 -7.96 -2.70 -31.28
N GLU A 564 -9.27 -2.79 -31.03
CA GLU A 564 -9.86 -2.90 -29.69
C GLU A 564 -10.20 -4.34 -29.27
N HIS A 565 -10.45 -5.27 -30.21
CA HIS A 565 -10.78 -6.66 -29.88
C HIS A 565 -10.45 -7.67 -30.99
N ILE A 566 -10.15 -8.90 -30.58
CA ILE A 566 -10.00 -10.07 -31.47
C ILE A 566 -10.78 -11.28 -30.95
N GLY A 567 -10.99 -12.27 -31.82
CA GLY A 567 -11.90 -13.39 -31.55
C GLY A 567 -13.37 -12.98 -31.70
N TYR A 568 -14.30 -13.89 -31.42
CA TYR A 568 -15.74 -13.61 -31.44
C TYR A 568 -16.49 -14.67 -30.62
N LEU A 569 -17.71 -14.32 -30.19
CA LEU A 569 -18.59 -15.23 -29.46
C LEU A 569 -19.68 -15.75 -30.41
N ALA A 570 -19.69 -17.06 -30.67
CA ALA A 570 -20.63 -17.71 -31.58
C ALA A 570 -22.04 -17.79 -30.97
N ASP A 571 -22.14 -18.07 -29.68
CA ASP A 571 -23.40 -18.13 -28.94
C ASP A 571 -23.50 -16.95 -27.97
N ARG A 572 -24.29 -15.94 -28.34
CA ARG A 572 -24.52 -14.74 -27.53
C ARG A 572 -25.40 -15.00 -26.30
N LYS A 573 -26.07 -16.15 -26.19
CA LYS A 573 -26.97 -16.46 -25.07
C LYS A 573 -26.24 -17.05 -23.87
N LYS A 574 -25.01 -17.55 -24.07
CA LYS A 574 -24.21 -18.08 -22.97
C LYS A 574 -23.78 -16.97 -22.02
N PRO A 575 -23.80 -17.23 -20.69
CA PRO A 575 -23.16 -16.34 -19.73
C PRO A 575 -21.69 -16.13 -20.06
N ILE A 576 -21.15 -15.02 -19.59
CA ILE A 576 -19.75 -14.64 -19.80
C ILE A 576 -18.95 -14.80 -18.51
N ILE A 577 -17.84 -15.54 -18.58
CA ILE A 577 -16.74 -15.35 -17.64
C ILE A 577 -15.91 -14.15 -18.11
N PHE A 578 -15.77 -13.18 -17.23
CA PHE A 578 -15.06 -11.93 -17.51
C PHE A 578 -13.82 -11.81 -16.62
N SER A 579 -12.70 -11.37 -17.21
CA SER A 579 -11.50 -10.98 -16.46
C SER A 579 -10.92 -9.71 -17.07
N MET A 580 -10.49 -8.77 -16.23
CA MET A 580 -9.85 -7.53 -16.64
C MET A 580 -8.63 -7.27 -15.78
N ALA A 581 -7.45 -7.21 -16.41
CA ALA A 581 -6.17 -6.93 -15.75
C ALA A 581 -5.12 -6.50 -16.77
N ARG A 582 -3.95 -6.07 -16.28
CA ARG A 582 -2.75 -6.01 -17.12
C ARG A 582 -2.36 -7.43 -17.56
N LEU A 583 -1.69 -7.53 -18.70
CA LEU A 583 -1.19 -8.80 -19.21
C LEU A 583 0.26 -8.99 -18.76
N ASP A 584 0.43 -9.59 -17.59
CA ASP A 584 1.73 -9.97 -17.01
C ASP A 584 1.66 -11.37 -16.39
N THR A 585 2.84 -11.95 -16.10
CA THR A 585 2.96 -13.34 -15.61
C THR A 585 2.20 -13.54 -14.30
N VAL A 586 2.21 -12.53 -13.42
CA VAL A 586 1.60 -12.60 -12.10
C VAL A 586 0.08 -12.55 -12.20
N LYS A 587 -0.47 -11.71 -13.10
CA LYS A 587 -1.93 -11.63 -13.33
C LYS A 587 -2.50 -12.89 -13.95
N ASN A 588 -1.69 -13.68 -14.66
CA ASN A 588 -2.00 -15.05 -15.07
C ASN A 588 -3.30 -15.20 -15.90
N ILE A 589 -3.57 -14.22 -16.76
CA ILE A 589 -4.70 -14.27 -17.71
C ILE A 589 -4.52 -15.42 -18.71
N THR A 590 -3.29 -15.73 -19.09
CA THR A 590 -2.98 -16.90 -19.91
C THR A 590 -3.30 -18.21 -19.18
N GLY A 591 -3.07 -18.29 -17.86
CA GLY A 591 -3.47 -19.42 -17.04
C GLY A 591 -4.97 -19.66 -17.08
N LEU A 592 -5.79 -18.62 -16.86
CA LEU A 592 -7.24 -18.72 -17.00
C LEU A 592 -7.68 -19.21 -18.40
N THR A 593 -7.04 -18.69 -19.44
CA THR A 593 -7.30 -19.11 -20.84
C THR A 593 -6.97 -20.58 -21.04
N GLU A 594 -5.87 -21.07 -20.47
CA GLU A 594 -5.52 -22.48 -20.49
C GLU A 594 -6.52 -23.35 -19.72
N TRP A 595 -6.94 -22.93 -18.51
CA TRP A 595 -7.91 -23.68 -17.71
C TRP A 595 -9.25 -23.80 -18.43
N TYR A 596 -9.74 -22.70 -19.01
CA TYR A 596 -10.93 -22.68 -19.84
C TYR A 596 -10.77 -23.60 -21.06
N GLY A 597 -9.65 -23.52 -21.77
CA GLY A 597 -9.41 -24.32 -22.97
C GLY A 597 -9.39 -25.83 -22.73
N LYS A 598 -8.81 -26.27 -21.60
CA LYS A 598 -8.78 -27.68 -21.17
C LYS A 598 -10.14 -28.20 -20.72
N ASN A 599 -10.95 -27.35 -20.08
CA ASN A 599 -12.21 -27.77 -19.46
C ASN A 599 -13.41 -27.69 -20.43
N LYS A 600 -13.66 -28.78 -21.17
CA LYS A 600 -14.80 -28.86 -22.11
C LYS A 600 -16.16 -28.63 -21.43
N ARG A 601 -16.31 -29.07 -20.17
CA ARG A 601 -17.54 -28.87 -19.39
C ARG A 601 -17.80 -27.37 -19.21
N LEU A 602 -16.79 -26.62 -18.79
CA LEU A 602 -16.87 -25.17 -18.64
C LEU A 602 -17.19 -24.46 -19.97
N ARG A 603 -16.49 -24.81 -21.05
CA ARG A 603 -16.71 -24.24 -22.40
C ARG A 603 -18.13 -24.42 -22.92
N ASN A 604 -18.78 -25.52 -22.56
CA ASN A 604 -20.16 -25.78 -22.95
C ASN A 604 -21.15 -24.86 -22.23
N LEU A 605 -20.82 -24.39 -21.03
CA LEU A 605 -21.69 -23.57 -20.19
C LEU A 605 -21.56 -22.07 -20.49
N VAL A 606 -20.35 -21.57 -20.75
CA VAL A 606 -20.06 -20.13 -20.77
C VAL A 606 -19.06 -19.72 -21.86
N ASN A 607 -19.10 -18.44 -22.23
CA ASN A 607 -18.08 -17.78 -23.05
C ASN A 607 -16.96 -17.18 -22.19
N LEU A 608 -15.77 -17.00 -22.76
CA LEU A 608 -14.64 -16.32 -22.09
C LEU A 608 -14.41 -14.94 -22.71
N VAL A 609 -14.43 -13.89 -21.90
CA VAL A 609 -14.06 -12.52 -22.28
C VAL A 609 -12.92 -12.05 -21.40
N VAL A 610 -11.81 -11.66 -22.01
CA VAL A 610 -10.62 -11.14 -21.30
C VAL A 610 -10.25 -9.76 -21.82
N VAL A 611 -10.07 -8.80 -20.91
CA VAL A 611 -9.53 -7.46 -21.19
C VAL A 611 -8.10 -7.42 -20.66
N ALA A 612 -7.11 -7.50 -21.55
CA ALA A 612 -5.71 -7.55 -21.11
C ALA A 612 -4.72 -7.16 -22.22
N GLY A 613 -3.85 -6.19 -21.95
CA GLY A 613 -2.70 -5.85 -22.78
C GLY A 613 -3.01 -5.50 -24.24
N PHE A 614 -2.00 -5.65 -25.10
CA PHE A 614 -2.10 -5.52 -26.56
C PHE A 614 -2.24 -6.89 -27.23
N PHE A 615 -2.68 -6.92 -28.50
CA PHE A 615 -2.74 -8.16 -29.28
C PHE A 615 -1.45 -8.49 -30.03
N ASP A 616 -0.69 -7.45 -30.41
CA ASP A 616 0.54 -7.57 -31.17
C ASP A 616 1.74 -7.34 -30.24
N PRO A 617 2.67 -8.31 -30.13
CA PRO A 617 3.88 -8.14 -29.34
C PRO A 617 4.69 -6.90 -29.71
N SER A 618 4.66 -6.46 -30.98
CA SER A 618 5.41 -5.29 -31.46
C SER A 618 4.94 -3.97 -30.85
N LYS A 619 3.71 -3.91 -30.35
CA LYS A 619 3.12 -2.73 -29.70
C LYS A 619 3.56 -2.60 -28.24
N SER A 620 4.07 -3.66 -27.62
CA SER A 620 4.59 -3.62 -26.25
C SER A 620 6.11 -3.43 -26.22
N LYS A 621 6.57 -2.73 -25.18
CA LYS A 621 8.01 -2.65 -24.83
C LYS A 621 8.35 -3.52 -23.62
N ASP A 622 7.34 -4.12 -23.00
CA ASP A 622 7.49 -4.95 -21.81
C ASP A 622 7.69 -6.42 -22.21
N ARG A 623 8.74 -7.04 -21.66
CA ARG A 623 9.12 -8.40 -22.05
C ARG A 623 8.14 -9.46 -21.56
N GLU A 624 7.54 -9.25 -20.38
CA GLU A 624 6.56 -10.18 -19.85
C GLU A 624 5.26 -10.11 -20.65
N GLU A 625 4.79 -8.90 -20.94
CA GLU A 625 3.62 -8.70 -21.78
C GLU A 625 3.82 -9.31 -23.17
N ILE A 626 4.98 -9.08 -23.82
CA ILE A 626 5.33 -9.73 -25.10
C ILE A 626 5.24 -11.27 -25.00
N ALA A 627 5.79 -11.86 -23.94
CA ALA A 627 5.77 -13.31 -23.76
C ALA A 627 4.33 -13.83 -23.52
N GLU A 628 3.55 -13.13 -22.71
CA GLU A 628 2.17 -13.48 -22.42
C GLU A 628 1.24 -13.28 -23.62
N ILE A 629 1.48 -12.28 -24.49
CA ILE A 629 0.78 -12.11 -25.77
C ILE A 629 1.01 -13.33 -26.66
N ASN A 630 2.27 -13.74 -26.84
CA ASN A 630 2.61 -14.92 -27.65
C ASN A 630 1.95 -16.19 -27.08
N LYS A 631 1.95 -16.33 -25.75
CA LYS A 631 1.30 -17.44 -25.06
C LYS A 631 -0.22 -17.42 -25.24
N MET A 632 -0.87 -16.25 -25.16
CA MET A 632 -2.31 -16.11 -25.42
C MET A 632 -2.67 -16.62 -26.81
N HIS A 633 -1.96 -16.19 -27.86
CA HIS A 633 -2.18 -16.67 -29.23
C HIS A 633 -2.00 -18.18 -29.35
N ALA A 634 -0.91 -18.72 -28.81
CA ALA A 634 -0.64 -20.15 -28.83
C ALA A 634 -1.73 -20.97 -28.12
N LEU A 635 -2.28 -20.48 -26.99
CA LEU A 635 -3.36 -21.14 -26.26
C LEU A 635 -4.69 -21.11 -27.04
N ILE A 636 -5.02 -19.98 -27.67
CA ILE A 636 -6.23 -19.82 -28.48
C ILE A 636 -6.22 -20.81 -29.66
N GLU A 637 -5.07 -20.95 -30.32
CA GLU A 637 -4.88 -21.90 -31.41
C GLU A 637 -4.91 -23.35 -30.91
N LYS A 638 -4.09 -23.69 -29.91
CA LYS A 638 -3.96 -25.03 -29.33
C LYS A 638 -5.30 -25.61 -28.87
N TYR A 639 -6.15 -24.81 -28.22
CA TYR A 639 -7.44 -25.27 -27.69
C TYR A 639 -8.63 -24.96 -28.61
N GLN A 640 -8.38 -24.41 -29.80
CA GLN A 640 -9.39 -24.04 -30.80
C GLN A 640 -10.51 -23.19 -30.19
N LEU A 641 -10.13 -22.06 -29.59
CA LEU A 641 -11.07 -21.22 -28.82
C LEU A 641 -11.90 -20.24 -29.68
N LYS A 642 -11.68 -20.21 -30.99
CA LYS A 642 -12.44 -19.37 -31.92
C LYS A 642 -13.95 -19.65 -31.78
N GLY A 643 -14.74 -18.59 -31.63
CA GLY A 643 -16.18 -18.69 -31.37
C GLY A 643 -16.56 -18.81 -29.88
N GLN A 644 -15.60 -18.96 -28.98
CA GLN A 644 -15.82 -19.13 -27.53
C GLN A 644 -15.04 -18.11 -26.69
N ILE A 645 -14.06 -17.43 -27.28
CA ILE A 645 -13.24 -16.40 -26.63
C ILE A 645 -13.35 -15.05 -27.33
N ARG A 646 -13.34 -14.00 -26.53
CA ARG A 646 -13.18 -12.60 -26.93
C ARG A 646 -12.03 -12.00 -26.14
N TRP A 647 -11.00 -11.51 -26.83
CA TRP A 647 -9.88 -10.82 -26.22
C TRP A 647 -9.95 -9.34 -26.59
N ILE A 648 -10.05 -8.48 -25.59
CA ILE A 648 -10.23 -7.02 -25.68
C ILE A 648 -8.94 -6.33 -25.19
N ALA A 649 -8.55 -5.24 -25.85
CA ALA A 649 -7.39 -4.45 -25.49
C ALA A 649 -7.63 -3.66 -24.19
N ALA A 650 -6.57 -3.22 -23.53
CA ALA A 650 -6.67 -2.46 -22.29
C ALA A 650 -7.64 -1.26 -22.40
N GLN A 651 -8.51 -1.12 -21.41
CA GLN A 651 -9.59 -0.12 -21.38
C GLN A 651 -9.25 1.01 -20.40
N THR A 652 -9.33 2.27 -20.84
CA THR A 652 -8.93 3.44 -20.04
C THR A 652 -10.10 4.26 -19.51
N ASP A 653 -11.30 4.14 -20.09
CA ASP A 653 -12.49 4.84 -19.60
C ASP A 653 -13.18 4.06 -18.48
N ARG A 654 -13.02 4.55 -17.24
CA ARG A 654 -13.63 3.94 -16.05
C ARG A 654 -15.15 3.88 -16.08
N TYR A 655 -15.84 4.84 -16.72
CA TYR A 655 -17.31 4.84 -16.81
C TYR A 655 -17.80 3.75 -17.78
N ARG A 656 -17.13 3.60 -18.92
CA ARG A 656 -17.35 2.48 -19.85
C ARG A 656 -17.06 1.14 -19.17
N ASN A 657 -15.98 1.04 -18.39
CA ASN A 657 -15.63 -0.17 -17.64
C ASN A 657 -16.69 -0.53 -16.59
N GLY A 658 -17.18 0.44 -15.83
CA GLY A 658 -18.27 0.22 -14.88
C GLY A 658 -19.52 -0.33 -15.56
N GLU A 659 -19.88 0.21 -16.73
CA GLU A 659 -21.02 -0.29 -17.51
C GLU A 659 -20.75 -1.67 -18.11
N LEU A 660 -19.52 -1.95 -18.54
CA LEU A 660 -19.10 -3.27 -19.01
C LEU A 660 -19.32 -4.34 -17.94
N TYR A 661 -18.87 -4.15 -16.70
CA TYR A 661 -19.15 -5.07 -15.59
C TYR A 661 -20.66 -5.34 -15.41
N ARG A 662 -21.49 -4.30 -15.48
CA ARG A 662 -22.96 -4.43 -15.36
C ARG A 662 -23.58 -5.15 -16.55
N CYS A 663 -23.08 -4.94 -17.77
CA CYS A 663 -23.51 -5.68 -18.95
C CYS A 663 -23.13 -7.17 -18.85
N ILE A 664 -21.96 -7.51 -18.31
CA ILE A 664 -21.61 -8.91 -18.01
C ILE A 664 -22.59 -9.50 -16.97
N ALA A 665 -22.93 -8.75 -15.92
CA ALA A 665 -23.91 -9.17 -14.93
C ALA A 665 -25.31 -9.43 -15.53
N ASP A 666 -25.74 -8.64 -16.54
CA ASP A 666 -26.99 -8.89 -17.27
C ASP A 666 -26.97 -10.25 -18.00
N THR A 667 -25.80 -10.77 -18.41
CA THR A 667 -25.65 -12.12 -18.99
C THR A 667 -25.70 -13.26 -17.97
N LYS A 668 -25.86 -12.95 -16.67
CA LYS A 668 -25.66 -13.89 -15.55
C LYS A 668 -24.27 -14.52 -15.56
N GLY A 669 -23.28 -13.72 -15.97
CA GLY A 669 -21.86 -14.09 -16.01
C GLY A 669 -21.18 -14.11 -14.63
N ALA A 670 -19.86 -14.21 -14.61
CA ALA A 670 -19.05 -14.11 -13.40
C ALA A 670 -17.72 -13.41 -13.68
N PHE A 671 -17.14 -12.77 -12.67
CA PHE A 671 -15.77 -12.25 -12.73
C PHE A 671 -14.78 -13.32 -12.26
N VAL A 672 -13.64 -13.44 -12.92
CA VAL A 672 -12.56 -14.33 -12.51
C VAL A 672 -11.25 -13.56 -12.41
N GLN A 673 -10.64 -13.58 -11.23
CA GLN A 673 -9.30 -13.05 -10.98
C GLN A 673 -8.34 -14.26 -10.77
N PRO A 674 -7.49 -14.62 -11.75
CA PRO A 674 -6.69 -15.84 -11.73
C PRO A 674 -5.22 -15.64 -11.29
N ALA A 675 -4.86 -14.51 -10.66
CA ALA A 675 -3.47 -14.16 -10.41
C ALA A 675 -2.75 -15.21 -9.54
N LEU A 676 -1.48 -15.45 -9.84
CA LEU A 676 -0.59 -16.24 -8.99
C LEU A 676 -0.47 -15.63 -7.58
N TYR A 677 -0.59 -14.31 -7.51
CA TYR A 677 -0.67 -13.53 -6.28
C TYR A 677 -1.30 -12.17 -6.58
N GLU A 678 -2.22 -11.69 -5.75
CA GLU A 678 -2.84 -10.37 -5.87
C GLU A 678 -2.71 -9.62 -4.54
N ALA A 679 -2.06 -8.46 -4.54
CA ALA A 679 -1.77 -7.75 -3.29
C ALA A 679 -3.04 -7.22 -2.60
N PHE A 680 -4.02 -6.75 -3.38
CA PHE A 680 -5.31 -6.30 -2.88
C PHE A 680 -6.46 -6.81 -3.75
N GLY A 681 -6.52 -6.37 -5.01
CA GLY A 681 -7.56 -6.78 -5.96
C GLY A 681 -8.72 -5.78 -6.09
N LEU A 682 -8.43 -4.53 -6.50
CA LEU A 682 -9.48 -3.54 -6.77
C LEU A 682 -10.54 -4.05 -7.75
N THR A 683 -10.14 -4.80 -8.78
CA THR A 683 -11.08 -5.37 -9.77
C THR A 683 -12.06 -6.38 -9.15
N VAL A 684 -11.68 -7.05 -8.05
CA VAL A 684 -12.59 -7.91 -7.27
C VAL A 684 -13.69 -7.05 -6.62
N ILE A 685 -13.31 -5.93 -6.01
CA ILE A 685 -14.24 -4.99 -5.38
C ILE A 685 -15.11 -4.28 -6.42
N GLU A 686 -14.57 -3.91 -7.58
CA GLU A 686 -15.32 -3.33 -8.70
C GLU A 686 -16.40 -4.29 -9.23
N ALA A 687 -16.02 -5.55 -9.46
CA ALA A 687 -16.93 -6.60 -9.91
C ALA A 687 -18.04 -6.85 -8.88
N MET A 688 -17.68 -7.02 -7.61
CA MET A 688 -18.64 -7.24 -6.53
C MET A 688 -19.57 -6.03 -6.33
N ASN A 689 -19.08 -4.78 -6.43
CA ASN A 689 -19.90 -3.56 -6.40
C ASN A 689 -20.93 -3.50 -7.55
N CYS A 690 -20.62 -4.10 -8.71
CA CYS A 690 -21.54 -4.19 -9.82
C CYS A 690 -22.55 -5.34 -9.67
N GLY A 691 -22.43 -6.16 -8.62
CA GLY A 691 -23.26 -7.34 -8.37
C GLY A 691 -22.86 -8.54 -9.23
N LEU A 692 -21.61 -8.60 -9.71
CA LEU A 692 -21.10 -9.73 -10.49
C LEU A 692 -20.50 -10.78 -9.53
N PRO A 693 -21.01 -12.03 -9.48
CA PRO A 693 -20.37 -13.10 -8.73
C PRO A 693 -18.90 -13.26 -9.10
N THR A 694 -18.03 -13.39 -8.09
CA THR A 694 -16.58 -13.33 -8.30
C THR A 694 -15.88 -14.60 -7.81
N PHE A 695 -14.97 -15.09 -8.65
CA PHE A 695 -13.96 -16.10 -8.33
C PHE A 695 -12.61 -15.41 -8.28
N ALA A 696 -11.89 -15.46 -7.17
CA ALA A 696 -10.59 -14.82 -7.06
C ALA A 696 -9.53 -15.72 -6.43
N THR A 697 -8.27 -15.44 -6.74
CA THR A 697 -7.12 -16.14 -6.17
C THR A 697 -7.17 -16.19 -4.65
N ASN A 698 -6.84 -17.33 -4.06
CA ASN A 698 -6.64 -17.46 -2.62
C ASN A 698 -5.25 -16.96 -2.15
N GLN A 699 -4.45 -16.39 -3.06
CA GLN A 699 -3.12 -15.88 -2.78
C GLN A 699 -3.12 -14.35 -2.70
N GLY A 700 -3.10 -13.82 -1.48
CA GLY A 700 -3.01 -12.40 -1.18
C GLY A 700 -4.35 -11.75 -0.81
N GLY A 701 -4.52 -10.47 -1.13
CA GLY A 701 -5.64 -9.63 -0.69
C GLY A 701 -7.05 -10.16 -1.01
N PRO A 702 -7.33 -10.79 -2.18
CA PRO A 702 -8.66 -11.32 -2.45
C PRO A 702 -9.12 -12.41 -1.49
N ALA A 703 -8.18 -13.11 -0.83
CA ALA A 703 -8.49 -14.11 0.20
C ALA A 703 -9.12 -13.50 1.46
N GLU A 704 -8.94 -12.19 1.68
CA GLU A 704 -9.60 -11.42 2.75
C GLU A 704 -10.91 -10.79 2.27
N ILE A 705 -10.98 -10.40 1.00
CA ILE A 705 -12.15 -9.74 0.41
C ILE A 705 -13.34 -10.71 0.34
N ILE A 706 -13.09 -11.91 -0.17
CA ILE A 706 -14.10 -12.94 -0.38
C ILE A 706 -14.20 -13.84 0.85
N VAL A 707 -15.44 -14.17 1.21
CA VAL A 707 -15.73 -15.29 2.12
C VAL A 707 -16.16 -16.45 1.24
N ASP A 708 -15.28 -17.45 1.11
CA ASP A 708 -15.46 -18.57 0.17
C ASP A 708 -16.82 -19.27 0.34
N GLY A 709 -17.55 -19.40 -0.77
CA GLY A 709 -18.88 -19.98 -0.81
C GLY A 709 -20.02 -19.08 -0.29
N VAL A 710 -19.71 -17.91 0.27
CA VAL A 710 -20.70 -16.97 0.82
C VAL A 710 -20.83 -15.73 -0.05
N SER A 711 -19.76 -14.94 -0.20
CA SER A 711 -19.77 -13.68 -0.97
C SER A 711 -19.05 -13.78 -2.32
N GLY A 712 -18.47 -14.95 -2.60
CA GLY A 712 -17.72 -15.28 -3.81
C GLY A 712 -17.05 -16.64 -3.65
N PHE A 713 -16.06 -16.94 -4.47
CA PHE A 713 -15.29 -18.18 -4.39
C PHE A 713 -13.80 -17.95 -4.47
N HIS A 714 -13.04 -18.73 -3.71
CA HIS A 714 -11.59 -18.83 -3.82
C HIS A 714 -11.20 -19.86 -4.88
N ILE A 715 -10.22 -19.50 -5.71
CA ILE A 715 -9.57 -20.38 -6.68
C ILE A 715 -8.07 -20.46 -6.37
N ASP A 716 -7.48 -21.64 -6.53
CA ASP A 716 -6.03 -21.83 -6.38
C ASP A 716 -5.35 -21.71 -7.76
N PRO A 717 -4.54 -20.66 -8.00
CA PRO A 717 -3.91 -20.46 -9.29
C PRO A 717 -2.89 -21.54 -9.65
N ASN A 718 -2.43 -22.34 -8.67
CA ASN A 718 -1.54 -23.48 -8.91
C ASN A 718 -2.31 -24.76 -9.26
N ASN A 719 -3.64 -24.77 -9.13
CA ASN A 719 -4.50 -25.89 -9.46
C ASN A 719 -5.65 -25.47 -10.40
N GLY A 720 -5.30 -25.24 -11.66
CA GLY A 720 -6.26 -24.82 -12.69
C GLY A 720 -7.40 -25.81 -12.98
N ASN A 721 -7.17 -27.11 -12.74
CA ASN A 721 -8.21 -28.12 -12.93
C ASN A 721 -9.28 -28.02 -11.84
N GLU A 722 -8.88 -27.89 -10.57
CA GLU A 722 -9.82 -27.63 -9.46
C GLU A 722 -10.53 -26.29 -9.67
N SER A 723 -9.79 -25.24 -9.99
CA SER A 723 -10.32 -23.90 -10.19
C SER A 723 -11.37 -23.84 -11.32
N SER A 724 -11.07 -24.40 -12.49
CA SER A 724 -12.04 -24.44 -13.60
C SER A 724 -13.25 -25.33 -13.31
N ASN A 725 -13.07 -26.41 -12.54
CA ASN A 725 -14.20 -27.26 -12.12
C ASN A 725 -15.11 -26.53 -11.15
N LYS A 726 -14.56 -25.80 -10.18
CA LYS A 726 -15.34 -24.98 -9.24
C LYS A 726 -16.18 -23.93 -9.97
N ILE A 727 -15.63 -23.30 -11.00
CA ILE A 727 -16.37 -22.35 -11.83
C ILE A 727 -17.49 -23.07 -12.62
N ALA A 728 -17.20 -24.23 -13.21
CA ALA A 728 -18.20 -25.02 -13.93
C ALA A 728 -19.35 -25.45 -13.01
N ASP A 729 -19.04 -25.94 -11.81
CA ASP A 729 -20.02 -26.37 -10.81
C ASP A 729 -20.98 -25.23 -10.42
N PHE A 730 -20.48 -24.00 -10.32
CA PHE A 730 -21.32 -22.83 -10.06
C PHE A 730 -22.30 -22.56 -11.21
N PHE A 731 -21.85 -22.59 -12.46
CA PHE A 731 -22.74 -22.37 -13.60
C PHE A 731 -23.73 -23.52 -13.80
N GLU A 732 -23.36 -24.76 -13.49
CA GLU A 732 -24.29 -25.90 -13.46
C GLU A 732 -25.37 -25.71 -12.40
N LYS A 733 -24.99 -25.28 -11.19
CA LYS A 733 -25.94 -24.94 -10.13
C LYS A 733 -26.86 -23.79 -10.54
N CYS A 734 -26.33 -22.74 -11.15
CA CYS A 734 -27.15 -21.61 -11.63
C CYS A 734 -28.12 -22.01 -12.76
N LYS A 735 -27.74 -23.00 -13.58
CA LYS A 735 -28.63 -23.54 -14.61
C LYS A 735 -29.77 -24.37 -14.01
N ALA A 736 -29.51 -25.08 -12.90
CA ALA A 736 -30.52 -25.85 -12.18
C ALA A 736 -31.41 -24.98 -11.27
N ASP A 737 -30.84 -23.96 -10.64
CA ASP A 737 -31.50 -22.98 -9.78
C ASP A 737 -31.07 -21.55 -10.17
N PRO A 738 -31.89 -20.82 -10.95
CA PRO A 738 -31.59 -19.44 -11.34
C PRO A 738 -31.41 -18.47 -10.16
N GLU A 739 -31.98 -18.77 -8.99
CA GLU A 739 -31.81 -17.94 -7.78
C GLU A 739 -30.40 -18.06 -7.18
N CYS A 740 -29.67 -19.14 -7.48
CA CYS A 740 -28.30 -19.34 -7.02
C CYS A 740 -27.39 -18.16 -7.39
N TRP A 741 -27.51 -17.65 -8.62
CA TRP A 741 -26.73 -16.51 -9.09
C TRP A 741 -27.10 -15.23 -8.35
N ASN A 742 -28.41 -14.98 -8.16
CA ASN A 742 -28.90 -13.77 -7.50
C ASN A 742 -28.50 -13.74 -6.02
N LYS A 743 -28.54 -14.88 -5.32
CA LYS A 743 -28.07 -15.02 -3.93
C LYS A 743 -26.59 -14.69 -3.81
N MET A 744 -25.75 -15.23 -4.70
CA MET A 744 -24.31 -14.96 -4.71
C MET A 744 -24.02 -13.48 -5.03
N SER A 745 -24.74 -12.90 -5.99
CA SER A 745 -24.66 -11.47 -6.33
C SER A 745 -25.01 -10.58 -5.14
N ALA A 746 -26.13 -10.86 -4.45
CA ALA A 746 -26.58 -10.11 -3.29
C ALA A 746 -25.61 -10.22 -2.10
N ALA A 747 -25.08 -11.42 -1.83
CA ALA A 747 -24.10 -11.64 -0.78
C ALA A 747 -22.76 -10.94 -1.08
N GLY A 748 -22.32 -10.92 -2.34
CA GLY A 748 -21.17 -10.15 -2.80
C GLY A 748 -21.34 -8.65 -2.57
N LEU A 749 -22.51 -8.10 -2.93
CA LEU A 749 -22.85 -6.69 -2.69
C LEU A 749 -22.87 -6.35 -1.20
N GLN A 750 -23.51 -7.19 -0.38
CA GLN A 750 -23.56 -7.02 1.07
C GLN A 750 -22.15 -6.95 1.67
N ARG A 751 -21.26 -7.88 1.29
CA ARG A 751 -19.86 -7.90 1.74
C ARG A 751 -19.15 -6.57 1.43
N ILE A 752 -19.35 -6.01 0.24
CA ILE A 752 -18.73 -4.73 -0.12
C ILE A 752 -19.29 -3.58 0.71
N HIS A 753 -20.62 -3.50 0.86
CA HIS A 753 -21.25 -2.44 1.64
C HIS A 753 -20.84 -2.45 3.12
N GLU A 754 -20.56 -3.63 3.68
CA GLU A 754 -20.13 -3.79 5.08
C GLU A 754 -18.64 -3.53 5.31
N CYS A 755 -17.78 -3.71 4.30
CA CYS A 755 -16.33 -3.78 4.51
C CYS A 755 -15.48 -2.89 3.60
N TYR A 756 -15.89 -2.65 2.35
CA TYR A 756 -15.03 -2.12 1.28
C TYR A 756 -15.66 -0.91 0.58
N THR A 757 -15.95 0.14 1.36
CA THR A 757 -16.41 1.42 0.82
C THR A 757 -15.52 2.57 1.28
N TRP A 758 -15.40 3.59 0.45
CA TRP A 758 -14.68 4.82 0.80
C TRP A 758 -15.28 5.55 1.99
N LYS A 759 -16.59 5.39 2.24
CA LYS A 759 -17.25 5.93 3.44
C LYS A 759 -16.76 5.25 4.73
N ILE A 760 -16.65 3.92 4.74
CA ILE A 760 -16.08 3.18 5.87
C ILE A 760 -14.62 3.56 6.07
N TYR A 761 -13.86 3.65 4.98
CA TYR A 761 -12.48 4.09 4.99
C TYR A 761 -12.32 5.47 5.65
N ALA A 762 -13.06 6.48 5.18
CA ALA A 762 -12.98 7.84 5.70
C ALA A 762 -13.32 7.89 7.19
N ASN A 763 -14.38 7.18 7.61
CA ASN A 763 -14.74 7.08 9.02
C ASN A 763 -13.64 6.48 9.89
N LYS A 764 -13.03 5.38 9.43
CA LYS A 764 -11.92 4.72 10.12
C LYS A 764 -10.70 5.64 10.24
N VAL A 765 -10.27 6.26 9.14
CA VAL A 765 -9.08 7.13 9.14
C VAL A 765 -9.29 8.36 10.01
N LEU A 766 -10.47 8.98 9.96
CA LEU A 766 -10.77 10.12 10.83
C LEU A 766 -10.82 9.70 12.31
N ASN A 767 -11.39 8.54 12.62
CA ASN A 767 -11.37 8.03 14.00
C ASN A 767 -9.94 7.73 14.48
N MET A 768 -9.09 7.18 13.62
CA MET A 768 -7.67 6.99 13.93
C MET A 768 -7.00 8.34 14.23
N GLY A 769 -7.16 9.36 13.37
CA GLY A 769 -6.59 10.69 13.61
C GLY A 769 -6.97 11.26 14.99
N SER A 770 -8.25 11.15 15.36
CA SER A 770 -8.76 11.58 16.67
C SER A 770 -8.19 10.76 17.84
N VAL A 771 -8.26 9.43 17.78
CA VAL A 771 -7.86 8.53 18.88
C VAL A 771 -6.34 8.53 19.07
N TYR A 772 -5.56 8.39 17.99
CA TYR A 772 -4.11 8.43 18.07
C TYR A 772 -3.60 9.83 18.44
N GLY A 773 -4.31 10.89 18.06
CA GLY A 773 -4.01 12.25 18.49
C GLY A 773 -4.04 12.40 20.02
N PHE A 774 -5.03 11.80 20.68
CA PHE A 774 -5.08 11.76 22.14
C PHE A 774 -4.10 10.77 22.76
N TRP A 775 -3.97 9.55 22.20
CA TRP A 775 -3.00 8.54 22.65
C TRP A 775 -1.57 9.09 22.69
N ARG A 776 -1.21 9.89 21.69
CA ARG A 776 0.07 10.58 21.59
C ARG A 776 0.33 11.53 22.77
N GLN A 777 -0.70 12.18 23.31
CA GLN A 777 -0.57 13.05 24.47
C GLN A 777 -0.35 12.25 25.76
N LEU A 778 -0.95 11.07 25.87
CA LEU A 778 -0.75 10.17 27.01
C LEU A 778 0.66 9.56 27.07
N ASN A 779 1.34 9.42 25.93
CA ASN A 779 2.63 8.72 25.81
C ASN A 779 3.80 9.63 25.39
N LYS A 780 3.76 10.90 25.79
CA LYS A 780 4.69 11.95 25.34
C LYS A 780 6.17 11.61 25.60
N GLU A 781 6.51 11.11 26.78
CA GLU A 781 7.90 10.83 27.17
C GLU A 781 8.55 9.73 26.32
N GLN A 782 7.83 8.62 26.11
CA GLN A 782 8.30 7.52 25.26
C GLN A 782 8.48 7.98 23.82
N LYS A 783 7.51 8.76 23.32
CA LYS A 783 7.59 9.33 21.97
C LYS A 783 8.83 10.20 21.82
N HIS A 784 9.20 10.97 22.83
CA HIS A 784 10.44 11.76 22.78
C HIS A 784 11.70 10.89 22.68
N ALA A 785 11.80 9.81 23.46
CA ALA A 785 12.96 8.90 23.38
C ALA A 785 13.09 8.27 21.98
N LYS A 786 11.98 7.74 21.46
CA LYS A 786 11.92 7.17 20.10
C LYS A 786 12.25 8.20 19.02
N GLN A 787 11.74 9.42 19.19
CA GLN A 787 12.01 10.54 18.30
C GLN A 787 13.50 10.90 18.25
N ARG A 788 14.23 10.89 19.38
CA ARG A 788 15.68 11.15 19.38
C ARG A 788 16.48 10.08 18.66
N TYR A 789 16.08 8.81 18.79
CA TYR A 789 16.70 7.72 18.04
C TYR A 789 16.47 7.90 16.53
N ILE A 790 15.24 8.21 16.12
CA ILE A 790 14.89 8.49 14.72
C ILE A 790 15.65 9.71 14.18
N GLU A 791 15.77 10.79 14.94
CA GLU A 791 16.53 11.99 14.56
C GLU A 791 18.02 11.67 14.36
N THR A 792 18.59 10.86 15.25
CA THR A 792 19.99 10.41 15.13
C THR A 792 20.18 9.58 13.86
N PHE A 793 19.26 8.63 13.62
CA PHE A 793 19.29 7.78 12.43
C PHE A 793 19.11 8.60 11.14
N TYR A 794 18.19 9.55 11.10
CA TYR A 794 18.01 10.46 9.98
C TYR A 794 19.27 11.32 9.73
N ASN A 795 19.79 11.96 10.77
CA ASN A 795 20.87 12.94 10.64
C ASN A 795 22.23 12.30 10.31
N LEU A 796 22.53 11.14 10.90
CA LEU A 796 23.84 10.51 10.79
C LEU A 796 23.89 9.38 9.75
N HIS A 797 22.74 8.74 9.46
CA HIS A 797 22.67 7.66 8.48
C HIS A 797 22.06 8.13 7.17
N PHE A 798 20.77 8.49 7.18
CA PHE A 798 20.03 8.83 5.96
C PHE A 798 20.67 10.00 5.18
N ARG A 799 20.95 11.13 5.85
CA ARG A 799 21.59 12.29 5.19
C ARG A 799 22.93 11.97 4.54
N ASN A 800 23.68 11.02 5.08
CA ASN A 800 24.96 10.61 4.48
C ASN A 800 24.76 9.74 3.25
N LEU A 801 23.77 8.85 3.26
CA LEU A 801 23.39 8.06 2.08
C LEU A 801 22.93 8.95 0.92
N VAL A 802 22.13 9.98 1.22
CA VAL A 802 21.60 10.91 0.22
C VAL A 802 22.70 11.63 -0.57
N LYS A 803 23.88 11.89 0.02
CA LYS A 803 25.01 12.52 -0.66
C LYS A 803 25.55 11.70 -1.84
N ASN A 804 25.28 10.39 -1.86
CA ASN A 804 25.72 9.49 -2.91
C ASN A 804 24.71 9.39 -4.07
N VAL A 805 23.51 9.97 -3.92
CA VAL A 805 22.49 9.97 -4.97
C VAL A 805 22.78 11.15 -5.92
N PRO A 806 22.96 10.90 -7.24
CA PRO A 806 23.25 11.96 -8.19
C PRO A 806 22.14 13.01 -8.29
N ILE A 807 22.50 14.29 -8.21
CA ILE A 807 21.57 15.40 -8.46
C ILE A 807 21.49 15.67 -9.96
N ALA A 808 20.28 15.72 -10.51
CA ALA A 808 20.06 16.02 -11.91
C ALA A 808 20.57 17.44 -12.25
N SER A 809 21.43 17.57 -13.26
CA SER A 809 21.94 18.87 -13.67
C SER A 809 20.95 19.61 -14.58
N VAL A 810 20.80 20.92 -14.36
CA VAL A 810 20.10 21.83 -15.28
C VAL A 810 20.99 22.02 -16.51
N GLY A 811 20.77 21.24 -17.57
CA GLY A 811 21.41 21.44 -18.87
C GLY A 811 20.62 22.43 -19.74
N PRO A 812 21.27 23.23 -20.60
CA PRO A 812 20.55 24.09 -21.55
C PRO A 812 19.74 23.22 -22.52
N GLN A 813 18.47 23.61 -22.76
CA GLN A 813 17.61 22.99 -23.75
C GLN A 813 18.34 22.92 -25.10
N LYS A 814 18.62 21.70 -25.59
CA LYS A 814 18.91 21.52 -27.01
C LYS A 814 17.63 21.88 -27.76
N GLN A 815 17.68 22.97 -28.53
CA GLN A 815 16.67 23.27 -29.54
C GLN A 815 16.43 22.02 -30.40
N PRO A 816 15.18 21.73 -30.77
CA PRO A 816 14.89 20.62 -31.66
C PRO A 816 15.57 20.91 -33.00
N SER A 817 16.57 20.09 -33.35
CA SER A 817 17.16 20.13 -34.69
C SER A 817 16.09 19.66 -35.68
N SER A 818 15.55 20.60 -36.44
CA SER A 818 14.81 20.34 -37.67
C SER A 818 15.72 19.61 -38.65
N SER A 819 15.57 18.29 -38.76
CA SER A 819 16.07 17.56 -39.92
C SER A 819 14.92 17.41 -40.91
N ALA A 820 14.74 18.47 -41.70
CA ALA A 820 14.06 18.38 -42.97
C ALA A 820 14.85 17.41 -43.86
N GLY A 821 14.13 16.48 -44.50
CA GLY A 821 14.69 15.42 -45.31
C GLY A 821 15.49 15.94 -46.51
N THR A 822 16.53 15.21 -46.86
CA THR A 822 17.02 15.14 -48.24
C THR A 822 17.35 13.67 -48.54
N SER A 823 16.60 13.15 -49.51
CA SER A 823 16.71 11.83 -50.11
C SER A 823 18.09 11.60 -50.72
N LYS A 824 18.70 10.44 -50.51
CA LYS A 824 19.68 9.87 -51.45
C LYS A 824 19.50 8.36 -51.65
N THR A 825 19.42 8.05 -52.92
CA THR A 825 19.22 6.78 -53.62
C THR A 825 20.40 5.82 -53.45
N GLN A 826 20.13 4.51 -53.57
CA GLN A 826 21.09 3.41 -53.55
C GLN A 826 22.01 3.36 -54.79
N GLU A 827 23.20 2.76 -54.59
CA GLU A 827 24.00 1.87 -55.47
C GLU A 827 25.54 2.16 -55.42
N PRO A 828 26.45 1.22 -55.79
CA PRO A 828 26.91 0.14 -54.92
C PRO A 828 28.46 0.12 -54.78
N SER A 829 28.95 -0.75 -53.91
CA SER A 829 30.35 -0.94 -53.51
C SER A 829 31.32 -1.34 -54.64
N PRO A 830 32.61 -0.96 -54.54
CA PRO A 830 33.69 -1.85 -54.97
C PRO A 830 34.81 -2.05 -53.90
N PRO A 831 35.69 -3.04 -54.10
CA PRO A 831 36.37 -3.76 -53.02
C PRO A 831 37.78 -3.26 -52.67
N ALA A 832 38.26 -3.77 -51.54
CA ALA A 832 39.53 -3.45 -50.88
C ALA A 832 40.78 -3.91 -51.65
N THR A 833 41.83 -3.07 -51.61
CA THR A 833 43.25 -3.51 -51.69
C THR A 833 44.17 -2.53 -50.95
N THR A 834 44.69 -3.00 -49.81
CA THR A 834 46.10 -3.05 -49.41
C THR A 834 47.10 -1.98 -49.91
N LYS A 835 47.71 -1.27 -48.93
CA LYS A 835 49.16 -1.25 -48.59
C LYS A 835 49.65 0.15 -48.17
N SER A 836 50.39 0.14 -47.04
CA SER A 836 51.63 0.90 -46.73
C SER A 836 51.61 2.42 -46.93
N SER A 837 52.13 3.26 -46.04
CA SER A 837 53.16 3.09 -45.01
C SER A 837 53.41 4.48 -44.40
N GLN A 838 53.90 4.46 -43.15
CA GLN A 838 54.93 5.38 -42.63
C GLN A 838 54.55 6.88 -42.53
N SER A 839 54.33 7.35 -41.30
CA SER A 839 55.36 7.97 -40.43
C SER A 839 55.73 9.36 -40.96
N GLN A 840 55.77 10.45 -40.21
CA GLN A 840 56.16 10.66 -38.82
C GLN A 840 56.03 12.20 -38.58
N PRO A 841 56.54 12.82 -37.50
CA PRO A 841 55.63 13.50 -36.57
C PRO A 841 55.99 14.97 -36.25
N THR A 842 55.04 15.69 -35.62
CA THR A 842 55.26 16.71 -34.56
C THR A 842 56.14 17.95 -34.87
N PRO A 843 56.28 18.95 -33.97
CA PRO A 843 55.36 19.50 -32.97
C PRO A 843 55.34 21.06 -32.90
N LYS A 844 54.24 21.62 -32.34
CA LYS A 844 54.21 22.77 -31.39
C LYS A 844 54.77 24.15 -31.86
N PRO A 845 54.65 25.26 -31.08
CA PRO A 845 53.60 25.67 -30.14
C PRO A 845 53.22 27.19 -30.19
N LYS A 846 52.14 27.52 -29.47
CA LYS A 846 51.94 28.66 -28.53
C LYS A 846 51.81 30.13 -29.01
N ARG A 847 50.82 30.76 -28.33
CA ARG A 847 50.69 32.18 -27.86
C ARG A 847 50.32 33.20 -28.96
N LYS A 848 49.53 34.26 -28.71
CA LYS A 848 49.01 34.93 -27.50
C LYS A 848 48.00 36.03 -27.95
N GLU A 849 47.19 36.50 -27.00
CA GLU A 849 46.71 37.90 -26.77
C GLU A 849 45.94 38.63 -27.89
N GLU A 850 44.68 39.02 -27.65
CA GLU A 850 44.22 40.35 -27.16
C GLU A 850 43.58 41.10 -28.34
N SER A 851 42.63 42.04 -28.23
CA SER A 851 41.78 42.59 -27.17
C SER A 851 40.85 43.61 -27.86
N GLN A 852 39.67 43.88 -27.27
CA GLN A 852 38.97 45.20 -27.23
C GLN A 852 38.52 45.82 -28.58
N LYS A 853 37.55 46.71 -28.74
CA LYS A 853 36.63 47.60 -27.98
C LYS A 853 35.68 48.17 -29.07
N GLU A 854 34.40 48.48 -28.90
CA GLU A 854 33.75 49.70 -28.37
C GLU A 854 32.45 49.86 -29.21
N LYS A 855 31.24 49.92 -28.62
CA LYS A 855 30.35 51.10 -28.45
C LYS A 855 29.88 51.82 -29.77
N PRO A 856 28.77 52.60 -29.77
CA PRO A 856 27.40 52.33 -29.26
C PRO A 856 26.24 52.98 -30.10
N LYS A 857 24.97 52.67 -29.73
CA LYS A 857 23.76 53.56 -29.74
C LYS A 857 23.11 53.98 -31.10
N PRO A 858 21.87 54.55 -31.12
CA PRO A 858 20.59 54.17 -30.48
C PRO A 858 19.33 54.38 -31.41
N GLU A 859 18.13 54.44 -30.80
CA GLU A 859 16.82 55.01 -31.26
C GLU A 859 15.79 54.08 -31.92
N THR A 860 14.45 54.24 -31.80
CA THR A 860 13.49 54.56 -30.72
C THR A 860 12.07 54.27 -31.28
N ILE A 861 11.07 54.01 -30.40
CA ILE A 861 9.61 54.36 -30.56
C ILE A 861 8.80 53.47 -31.57
N THR A 862 7.55 52.97 -31.39
CA THR A 862 6.31 53.40 -30.69
C THR A 862 5.31 52.22 -30.55
N THR A 863 4.66 52.14 -29.38
CA THR A 863 3.27 51.84 -28.97
C THR A 863 2.14 51.19 -29.83
N ARG A 864 1.19 50.61 -29.04
CA ARG A 864 -0.26 50.30 -29.18
C ARG A 864 -0.64 48.89 -29.64
N HIS A 865 -1.78 48.28 -29.30
CA HIS A 865 -2.65 48.16 -28.09
C HIS A 865 -3.88 47.33 -28.58
N VAL A 866 -4.40 46.38 -27.77
CA VAL A 866 -5.82 45.95 -27.68
C VAL A 866 -6.38 45.20 -28.93
N ILE A 867 -7.00 44.01 -28.85
CA ILE A 867 -8.08 43.50 -27.98
C ILE A 867 -7.73 42.12 -27.41
#